data_AF-A0A519CV34-F1
#
_entry.id   AF-A0A519CV34-F1
#
_cell.length_a   1.000
_cell.length_b   1.000
_cell.length_c   1.000
_cell.angle_alpha   90.00
_cell.angle_beta   90.00
_cell.angle_gamma   90.00
#
_symmetry.space_group_name_H-M   'P 1'
#
loop_
_entity.id
_entity.type
_entity.pdbx_description
1 polymer ?
#
loop_
_entity_poly.entity_id
_entity_poly.type
_entity_poly.pdbx_seq_one_letter_code
_entity_poly.pdbx_strand_id
1 'polypeptide(L)'
;MGDIRERFSIELDENFSLADHSTLNHFVTYIAGKIGSSDSSAAVTATPPAPTPTPAPADPATIVAPTPVPASTPMVASSQPSKDGGDIASAVIDIVVKHTGYPADFIELDQDLEGELGIDTVKQAEIMGDIRQIFSIELDEDFSLADHPTLSHFVTYIAGQKGVDVATPTTTTPSAPTPADPATSTTPEPSPQATLPVSISSLQNQDDSDKDRIIDGVLDLVVIHTGYPKDFLELDQDLEGELGIDTVKQAEIMGDIREKYLLPLDEDFSLSDYPTLDHFVNYIVSMLQGVTDGAEIIETDESASPVESESPVEATKSVATLEDNEITIDVVDEAIIDSSLITPRVGLHRWQVEIEEAEGIAESLDLTNKLVVVTEDGWDIAGRVCSLLEKKNIATIRLSFEPAHKKFTEEKEGGQRILRVDPTSPQQLEEASEAILASGDCAGIIHLAPTQLASQEWTIADSDTSGAVAMQGLFGILKHIDSTLANGAGCVASLTALDGRHGNKGKRFNSLAAGASGIVKSYAHERPNLRCRAWDIHPEALMEPEELAERLVNDLFEKSGEVEIGLDLDGRRWALVLFDEKITTERTPLQSDDIWLVSGGGSGVTASAIIGAAQASVDAGAHFVLLGRTKLIEETSEWLDWSNEQLNERKMQLREELIEEASGEKVSIVAWNNAWAPYVRSKDICTTISAISATGNSAQYFACDTTDSETLGEIGKEIGEGRGAITGIIHGAGIEDSKLVSDKNWEVFSSVVRVKVDGWKALVSAAEVSGIEDLRVACSFTSVAGRFGNGGQTDYAAANSVLDVEMARLSASGKTQAVAIAWTGWKDVGMATRGSLESIFEAAGIDTLPVDVGVNIFVDEVLAGGKRRVVACGALGLMDQYDSFRAPPLKLPAEMAAIIADPTRFPFIDRILSFEEGVALAGESLLSTEEMPFLVDHSIEGVPYHPGVMALEMFAEHALLLCPEYALAGFEDVTFGLPIKLVKGPLTIRTVATISKSEGEVIWVKAWLESDLVNSTGQIFGKPRQHHDAIVRLIRKSDDLTGHFANELSASPQIGIPMPGEVDLQPEFIYERYFHGPRFQSHGGVIRGVGEGSNLGCDGVALMRHQMPETDQWASETAGGNVLLEALPMLIEAGFQNAGLVAMEAEGFSSLPVGIQWSTILRVPDEGESLRLRSVITEVLDDGVTTHDVIVVGDDDSPVLAMKGLKLKAMAIVQDNQRFSLQRTNI
;
A
#
# COMPACT_ATOMS: atom_id res chain seq x y z
N MET A 1 24.94 -27.88 -22.52
CA MET A 1 26.21 -28.14 -23.24
C MET A 1 26.29 -27.46 -24.60
N GLY A 2 25.17 -27.20 -25.30
CA GLY A 2 25.20 -26.36 -26.51
C GLY A 2 25.65 -24.93 -26.16
N ASP A 3 24.94 -24.34 -25.20
CA ASP A 3 25.25 -23.17 -24.38
C ASP A 3 26.74 -23.00 -23.97
N ILE A 4 27.45 -24.08 -23.60
CA ILE A 4 28.90 -24.01 -23.28
C ILE A 4 29.75 -23.89 -24.56
N ARG A 5 29.38 -24.56 -25.66
CA ARG A 5 30.05 -24.39 -26.96
C ARG A 5 29.83 -22.99 -27.53
N GLU A 6 28.64 -22.43 -27.33
CA GLU A 6 28.28 -21.08 -27.73
C GLU A 6 29.04 -20.03 -26.89
N ARG A 7 28.98 -20.13 -25.55
CA ARG A 7 29.60 -19.15 -24.63
C ARG A 7 31.13 -19.16 -24.66
N PHE A 8 31.78 -20.29 -24.97
CA PHE A 8 33.24 -20.43 -24.95
C PHE A 8 33.87 -20.76 -26.32
N SER A 9 33.08 -20.81 -27.41
CA SER A 9 33.56 -21.09 -28.78
C SER A 9 34.39 -22.38 -28.94
N ILE A 10 34.06 -23.43 -28.17
CA ILE A 10 34.82 -24.69 -28.15
C ILE A 10 34.30 -25.76 -29.14
N GLU A 11 35.24 -26.42 -29.83
CA GLU A 11 34.95 -27.64 -30.60
C GLU A 11 35.14 -28.90 -29.75
N LEU A 12 34.10 -29.73 -29.75
CA LEU A 12 34.14 -31.08 -29.18
C LEU A 12 34.99 -32.01 -30.05
N ASP A 13 35.68 -32.96 -29.42
CA ASP A 13 36.33 -34.04 -30.14
C ASP A 13 35.28 -34.99 -30.75
N GLU A 14 35.57 -35.61 -31.89
CA GLU A 14 34.61 -36.46 -32.64
C GLU A 14 34.04 -37.64 -31.83
N ASN A 15 34.71 -38.02 -30.73
CA ASN A 15 34.30 -39.10 -29.83
C ASN A 15 33.92 -38.59 -28.42
N PHE A 16 33.58 -37.30 -28.26
CA PHE A 16 33.20 -36.75 -26.96
C PHE A 16 31.94 -37.44 -26.39
N SER A 17 32.08 -38.01 -25.20
CA SER A 17 31.02 -38.67 -24.45
C SER A 17 30.90 -38.02 -23.07
N LEU A 18 29.70 -37.56 -22.71
CA LEU A 18 29.46 -36.96 -21.39
C LEU A 18 29.72 -37.96 -20.25
N ALA A 19 29.60 -39.27 -20.52
CA ALA A 19 29.87 -40.33 -19.55
C ALA A 19 31.36 -40.46 -19.18
N ASP A 20 32.28 -40.04 -20.06
CA ASP A 20 33.72 -40.05 -19.79
C ASP A 20 34.13 -38.86 -18.89
N HIS A 21 33.27 -37.83 -18.81
CA HIS A 21 33.41 -36.65 -17.96
C HIS A 21 32.43 -36.69 -16.78
N SER A 22 32.30 -37.86 -16.14
CA SER A 22 31.33 -38.20 -15.08
C SER A 22 31.40 -37.39 -13.77
N THR A 23 32.24 -36.36 -13.70
CA THR A 23 32.25 -35.39 -12.61
C THR A 23 32.39 -33.97 -13.15
N LEU A 24 31.77 -33.00 -12.47
CA LEU A 24 31.88 -31.58 -12.80
C LEU A 24 33.34 -31.10 -12.90
N ASN A 25 34.24 -31.66 -12.08
CA ASN A 25 35.66 -31.33 -12.10
C ASN A 25 36.40 -31.93 -13.32
N HIS A 26 36.09 -33.17 -13.74
CA HIS A 26 36.59 -33.74 -15.01
C HIS A 26 36.09 -32.95 -16.23
N PHE A 27 34.86 -32.46 -16.16
CA PHE A 27 34.24 -31.66 -17.21
C PHE A 27 34.90 -30.28 -17.29
N VAL A 28 34.98 -29.53 -16.18
CA VAL A 28 35.69 -28.24 -16.10
C VAL A 28 37.16 -28.37 -16.53
N THR A 29 37.86 -29.44 -16.14
CA THR A 29 39.24 -29.69 -16.59
C THR A 29 39.34 -29.88 -18.12
N TYR A 30 38.39 -30.56 -18.74
CA TYR A 30 38.32 -30.72 -20.20
C TYR A 30 38.03 -29.38 -20.89
N ILE A 31 37.07 -28.60 -20.38
CA ILE A 31 36.72 -27.28 -20.90
C ILE A 31 37.91 -26.30 -20.78
N ALA A 32 38.59 -26.25 -19.62
CA ALA A 32 39.79 -25.44 -19.42
C ALA A 32 40.94 -25.86 -20.37
N GLY A 33 41.12 -27.16 -20.58
CA GLY A 33 42.09 -27.71 -21.54
C GLY A 33 41.76 -27.36 -23.00
N LYS A 34 40.48 -27.19 -23.35
CA LYS A 34 40.03 -26.72 -24.68
C LYS A 34 40.18 -25.20 -24.85
N ILE A 35 39.99 -24.43 -23.77
CA ILE A 35 40.16 -22.96 -23.74
C ILE A 35 41.65 -22.57 -23.69
N GLY A 36 42.53 -23.50 -23.28
CA GLY A 36 43.99 -23.29 -23.27
C GLY A 36 44.51 -22.57 -22.03
N SER A 37 43.72 -22.51 -20.95
CA SER A 37 44.13 -21.87 -19.70
C SER A 37 44.92 -22.82 -18.81
N SER A 38 46.19 -22.51 -18.56
CA SER A 38 47.05 -23.23 -17.63
C SER A 38 47.26 -22.43 -16.35
N ASP A 39 46.49 -22.73 -15.30
CA ASP A 39 47.03 -22.96 -13.95
C ASP A 39 45.97 -23.60 -13.02
N SER A 40 46.34 -23.92 -11.78
CA SER A 40 45.65 -24.93 -10.95
C SER A 40 45.63 -24.65 -9.44
N SER A 41 44.98 -25.55 -8.68
CA SER A 41 44.88 -25.62 -7.21
C SER A 41 43.71 -24.82 -6.60
N ALA A 42 43.02 -25.28 -5.54
CA ALA A 42 43.27 -26.41 -4.62
C ALA A 42 42.03 -27.31 -4.39
N ALA A 43 42.18 -28.38 -3.60
CA ALA A 43 41.14 -29.37 -3.28
C ALA A 43 40.86 -29.46 -1.76
N VAL A 44 39.87 -30.28 -1.37
CA VAL A 44 39.85 -31.31 -0.28
C VAL A 44 38.36 -31.65 0.03
N THR A 45 37.73 -32.76 -0.40
CA THR A 45 37.72 -34.16 0.13
C THR A 45 37.26 -34.30 1.60
N ALA A 46 36.43 -35.26 2.06
CA ALA A 46 36.13 -36.62 1.57
C ALA A 46 34.70 -37.16 1.97
N THR A 47 34.48 -38.50 1.95
CA THR A 47 33.18 -39.18 1.67
C THR A 47 32.66 -40.15 2.81
N PRO A 48 31.73 -41.15 2.67
CA PRO A 48 30.63 -41.41 3.63
C PRO A 48 30.70 -42.76 4.40
N PRO A 49 29.61 -43.24 5.06
CA PRO A 49 28.94 -44.48 4.59
C PRO A 49 27.41 -44.64 4.87
N ALA A 50 26.81 -45.74 4.36
CA ALA A 50 25.42 -46.25 4.57
C ALA A 50 25.48 -47.73 5.13
N PRO A 51 24.42 -48.60 5.25
CA PRO A 51 23.01 -48.51 4.81
C PRO A 51 21.92 -49.16 5.77
N THR A 52 20.74 -49.44 5.19
CA THR A 52 19.44 -50.10 5.59
C THR A 52 19.49 -51.47 6.35
N PRO A 53 18.38 -52.10 6.88
CA PRO A 53 16.97 -52.12 6.36
C PRO A 53 15.73 -52.22 7.33
N THR A 54 14.54 -52.21 6.70
CA THR A 54 13.13 -52.48 7.13
C THR A 54 12.87 -53.96 7.57
N PRO A 55 11.72 -54.38 8.18
CA PRO A 55 10.32 -54.25 7.65
C PRO A 55 9.12 -54.10 8.66
N ALA A 56 7.90 -54.00 8.12
CA ALA A 56 6.56 -53.90 8.76
C ALA A 56 5.86 -55.31 8.91
N PRO A 57 4.50 -55.55 8.99
CA PRO A 57 3.29 -54.66 8.99
C PRO A 57 2.08 -55.08 9.90
N ALA A 58 0.91 -54.40 9.72
CA ALA A 58 -0.51 -54.89 9.70
C ALA A 58 -1.55 -54.42 10.76
N ASP A 59 -2.52 -53.58 10.33
CA ASP A 59 -3.99 -53.81 10.16
C ASP A 59 -4.81 -54.79 11.07
N PRO A 60 -6.17 -54.67 11.15
CA PRO A 60 -7.07 -53.49 11.05
C PRO A 60 -8.34 -53.53 11.99
N ALA A 61 -9.26 -52.55 11.85
CA ALA A 61 -10.77 -52.64 11.88
C ALA A 61 -11.50 -51.59 12.77
N THR A 62 -12.33 -50.63 12.27
CA THR A 62 -13.76 -50.64 11.77
C THR A 62 -14.90 -50.58 12.83
N ILE A 63 -16.00 -49.83 12.52
CA ILE A 63 -17.43 -49.97 12.93
C ILE A 63 -18.09 -48.93 13.92
N VAL A 64 -18.84 -47.97 13.32
CA VAL A 64 -20.25 -47.52 13.60
C VAL A 64 -20.64 -46.53 14.74
N ALA A 65 -21.65 -45.70 14.42
CA ALA A 65 -22.35 -44.64 15.19
C ALA A 65 -23.42 -45.20 16.21
N PRO A 66 -24.43 -44.48 16.82
CA PRO A 66 -25.21 -43.30 16.35
C PRO A 66 -25.68 -42.24 17.42
N THR A 67 -26.62 -41.37 16.99
CA THR A 67 -27.53 -40.39 17.66
C THR A 67 -28.42 -40.96 18.82
N PRO A 68 -29.27 -40.20 19.59
CA PRO A 68 -30.00 -38.93 19.27
C PRO A 68 -30.32 -37.86 20.38
N VAL A 69 -31.07 -36.82 19.95
CA VAL A 69 -31.92 -35.75 20.58
C VAL A 69 -32.96 -36.23 21.66
N PRO A 70 -33.87 -35.43 22.35
CA PRO A 70 -34.52 -34.11 21.99
C PRO A 70 -34.99 -33.11 23.13
N ALA A 71 -35.78 -32.08 22.73
CA ALA A 71 -36.95 -31.43 23.43
C ALA A 71 -36.72 -30.21 24.39
N SER A 72 -37.62 -29.19 24.53
CA SER A 72 -38.95 -28.89 23.90
C SER A 72 -39.48 -27.43 24.10
N THR A 73 -40.45 -27.00 23.25
CA THR A 73 -41.30 -25.75 23.23
C THR A 73 -42.71 -26.00 23.90
N PRO A 74 -43.91 -25.35 23.65
CA PRO A 74 -44.35 -24.23 22.75
C PRO A 74 -45.55 -23.27 23.20
N MET A 75 -45.92 -22.28 22.33
CA MET A 75 -47.28 -21.65 22.11
C MET A 75 -47.89 -20.66 23.17
N VAL A 76 -48.91 -19.78 22.92
CA VAL A 76 -50.18 -19.79 22.10
C VAL A 76 -50.69 -18.35 21.72
N ALA A 77 -51.53 -18.21 20.66
CA ALA A 77 -52.00 -16.96 19.98
C ALA A 77 -53.46 -16.44 20.22
N SER A 78 -53.85 -15.29 19.57
CA SER A 78 -55.06 -15.05 18.70
C SER A 78 -56.18 -13.97 18.97
N SER A 79 -56.46 -13.15 17.93
CA SER A 79 -57.77 -12.74 17.32
C SER A 79 -58.62 -11.45 17.65
N GLN A 80 -58.60 -10.44 16.72
CA GLN A 80 -59.70 -9.75 15.93
C GLN A 80 -61.09 -9.34 16.52
N PRO A 81 -61.96 -8.52 15.81
CA PRO A 81 -61.76 -7.53 14.72
C PRO A 81 -62.58 -6.20 14.84
N SER A 82 -62.25 -5.18 14.02
CA SER A 82 -63.28 -4.30 13.40
C SER A 82 -62.90 -3.78 12.00
N LYS A 83 -62.96 -2.46 11.69
CA LYS A 83 -63.91 -2.07 10.63
C LYS A 83 -63.73 -0.71 9.87
N ASP A 84 -62.99 -0.61 8.74
CA ASP A 84 -63.23 0.35 7.61
C ASP A 84 -62.48 -0.09 6.31
N GLY A 85 -62.74 0.50 5.12
CA GLY A 85 -62.00 0.18 3.88
C GLY A 85 -62.80 0.17 2.57
N GLY A 86 -62.66 1.21 1.72
CA GLY A 86 -63.42 1.31 0.44
C GLY A 86 -62.69 2.00 -0.72
N ASP A 87 -62.50 3.32 -0.64
CA ASP A 87 -62.02 4.18 -1.74
C ASP A 87 -60.48 4.19 -1.89
N ILE A 88 -59.84 3.10 -1.47
CA ILE A 88 -58.41 3.06 -1.11
C ILE A 88 -57.67 1.96 -1.86
N ALA A 89 -58.30 0.79 -2.07
CA ALA A 89 -57.71 -0.34 -2.78
C ALA A 89 -57.08 0.03 -4.13
N SER A 90 -57.81 0.75 -4.96
CA SER A 90 -57.34 1.09 -6.32
C SER A 90 -56.08 1.95 -6.30
N ALA A 91 -56.01 2.97 -5.44
CA ALA A 91 -54.85 3.85 -5.38
C ALA A 91 -53.70 3.31 -4.50
N VAL A 92 -53.94 2.34 -3.61
CA VAL A 92 -52.85 1.53 -3.03
C VAL A 92 -52.18 0.70 -4.13
N ILE A 93 -52.95 0.00 -4.97
CA ILE A 93 -52.44 -0.78 -6.11
C ILE A 93 -51.68 0.10 -7.11
N ASP A 94 -52.24 1.24 -7.54
CA ASP A 94 -51.60 2.14 -8.52
C ASP A 94 -50.24 2.68 -8.06
N ILE A 95 -49.98 2.73 -6.74
CA ILE A 95 -48.68 3.14 -6.19
C ILE A 95 -47.70 1.96 -6.15
N VAL A 96 -48.16 0.74 -5.86
CA VAL A 96 -47.33 -0.48 -6.04
C VAL A 96 -46.85 -0.60 -7.48
N VAL A 97 -47.75 -0.41 -8.46
CA VAL A 97 -47.45 -0.38 -9.91
C VAL A 97 -46.29 0.59 -10.22
N LYS A 98 -46.32 1.79 -9.63
CA LYS A 98 -45.35 2.87 -9.88
C LYS A 98 -43.92 2.54 -9.44
N HIS A 99 -43.74 1.96 -8.26
CA HIS A 99 -42.40 1.67 -7.69
C HIS A 99 -41.81 0.34 -8.13
N THR A 100 -42.67 -0.63 -8.44
CA THR A 100 -42.25 -1.99 -8.83
C THR A 100 -42.18 -2.17 -10.35
N GLY A 101 -42.94 -1.37 -11.09
CA GLY A 101 -43.20 -1.55 -12.52
C GLY A 101 -44.22 -2.66 -12.84
N TYR A 102 -44.86 -3.27 -11.83
CA TYR A 102 -45.73 -4.44 -12.01
C TYR A 102 -47.11 -4.04 -12.56
N PRO A 103 -47.75 -4.85 -13.42
CA PRO A 103 -49.11 -4.57 -13.89
C PRO A 103 -50.13 -4.57 -12.75
N ALA A 104 -51.06 -3.60 -12.76
CA ALA A 104 -52.10 -3.43 -11.74
C ALA A 104 -53.00 -4.66 -11.60
N ASP A 105 -53.23 -5.37 -12.70
CA ASP A 105 -53.99 -6.61 -12.82
C ASP A 105 -53.22 -7.87 -12.42
N PHE A 106 -51.93 -7.75 -12.06
CA PHE A 106 -51.19 -8.82 -11.38
C PHE A 106 -51.26 -8.72 -9.85
N ILE A 107 -51.56 -7.54 -9.31
CA ILE A 107 -51.47 -7.23 -7.89
C ILE A 107 -52.81 -7.53 -7.21
N GLU A 108 -52.97 -8.75 -6.67
CA GLU A 108 -54.15 -9.08 -5.85
C GLU A 108 -53.95 -8.62 -4.41
N LEU A 109 -55.00 -8.06 -3.80
CA LEU A 109 -54.94 -7.54 -2.42
C LEU A 109 -54.65 -8.62 -1.37
N ASP A 110 -54.91 -9.90 -1.68
CA ASP A 110 -54.73 -11.02 -0.76
C ASP A 110 -53.45 -11.84 -1.05
N GLN A 111 -52.61 -11.39 -1.99
CA GLN A 111 -51.32 -12.03 -2.29
C GLN A 111 -50.26 -11.63 -1.27
N ASP A 112 -49.43 -12.61 -0.94
CA ASP A 112 -48.23 -12.47 -0.13
C ASP A 112 -47.21 -11.63 -0.90
N LEU A 113 -46.88 -10.45 -0.37
CA LEU A 113 -45.98 -9.51 -1.03
C LEU A 113 -44.55 -10.08 -1.12
N GLU A 114 -44.25 -11.10 -0.30
CA GLU A 114 -42.97 -11.78 -0.23
C GLU A 114 -42.80 -13.00 -1.15
N GLY A 115 -43.28 -14.16 -0.74
CA GLY A 115 -43.02 -15.42 -1.44
C GLY A 115 -43.61 -15.47 -2.85
N GLU A 116 -44.54 -14.55 -3.17
CA GLU A 116 -45.34 -14.57 -4.38
C GLU A 116 -45.23 -13.31 -5.25
N LEU A 117 -45.00 -12.12 -4.66
CA LEU A 117 -44.68 -10.92 -5.43
C LEU A 117 -43.19 -10.55 -5.45
N GLY A 118 -42.37 -10.93 -4.45
CA GLY A 118 -40.90 -10.96 -4.56
C GLY A 118 -40.24 -9.63 -4.91
N ILE A 119 -41.00 -8.56 -4.76
CA ILE A 119 -40.47 -7.26 -4.49
C ILE A 119 -40.01 -7.42 -3.03
N ASP A 120 -38.70 -7.54 -2.80
CA ASP A 120 -37.88 -7.69 -1.56
C ASP A 120 -38.19 -6.80 -0.27
N THR A 121 -37.30 -6.10 0.51
CA THR A 121 -37.54 -5.28 1.81
C THR A 121 -37.48 -3.67 2.10
N VAL A 122 -37.08 -2.65 1.27
CA VAL A 122 -37.33 -1.11 1.26
C VAL A 122 -38.62 -0.46 0.61
N LYS A 123 -38.75 -0.36 -0.74
CA LYS A 123 -39.81 0.05 -1.72
C LYS A 123 -41.27 0.06 -1.31
N GLN A 124 -41.73 -0.67 -0.31
CA GLN A 124 -43.13 -0.64 0.14
C GLN A 124 -43.29 0.21 1.37
N ALA A 125 -42.19 0.58 2.04
CA ALA A 125 -42.12 1.89 2.66
C ALA A 125 -41.92 3.03 1.63
N GLU A 126 -41.36 2.81 0.43
CA GLU A 126 -41.45 3.85 -0.64
C GLU A 126 -42.89 3.98 -1.18
N ILE A 127 -43.59 2.86 -1.42
CA ILE A 127 -45.02 2.80 -1.79
C ILE A 127 -45.88 3.28 -0.64
N MET A 128 -45.64 2.85 0.60
CA MET A 128 -46.37 3.33 1.76
C MET A 128 -46.05 4.79 2.07
N GLY A 129 -44.84 5.25 1.80
CA GLY A 129 -44.47 6.67 1.84
C GLY A 129 -45.33 7.47 0.88
N ASP A 130 -45.44 7.02 -0.38
CA ASP A 130 -46.37 7.59 -1.35
C ASP A 130 -47.85 7.44 -0.93
N ILE A 131 -48.30 6.31 -0.39
CA ILE A 131 -49.68 6.07 0.07
C ILE A 131 -50.03 7.01 1.23
N ARG A 132 -49.20 7.06 2.28
CA ARG A 132 -49.35 7.96 3.43
C ARG A 132 -49.37 9.42 2.96
N GLN A 133 -48.50 9.79 2.02
CA GLN A 133 -48.47 11.13 1.43
C GLN A 133 -49.71 11.44 0.56
N ILE A 134 -50.17 10.51 -0.29
CA ILE A 134 -51.28 10.69 -1.23
C ILE A 134 -52.64 10.69 -0.54
N PHE A 135 -52.87 9.76 0.40
CA PHE A 135 -54.12 9.67 1.14
C PHE A 135 -54.17 10.63 2.35
N SER A 136 -53.04 11.25 2.72
CA SER A 136 -52.92 12.16 3.88
C SER A 136 -53.45 11.51 5.16
N ILE A 137 -52.97 10.30 5.43
CA ILE A 137 -53.14 9.60 6.71
C ILE A 137 -52.00 10.09 7.61
N GLU A 138 -52.25 10.31 8.89
CA GLU A 138 -51.16 10.61 9.81
C GLU A 138 -50.26 9.37 9.97
N LEU A 139 -48.98 9.58 10.31
CA LEU A 139 -48.02 8.48 10.50
C LEU A 139 -48.38 7.75 11.80
N ASP A 140 -49.28 6.79 11.70
CA ASP A 140 -49.72 5.97 12.82
C ASP A 140 -48.64 4.90 13.06
N GLU A 141 -48.04 5.00 14.25
CA GLU A 141 -46.81 4.31 14.70
C GLU A 141 -47.07 2.81 15.02
N ASP A 142 -48.33 2.37 14.97
CA ASP A 142 -48.79 1.00 15.25
C ASP A 142 -48.85 0.10 13.99
N PHE A 143 -48.60 0.67 12.82
CA PHE A 143 -48.76 0.01 11.50
C PHE A 143 -47.45 -0.56 10.98
N SER A 144 -47.14 -1.76 11.50
CA SER A 144 -46.18 -2.66 10.86
C SER A 144 -46.68 -3.04 9.46
N LEU A 145 -45.81 -2.92 8.46
CA LEU A 145 -46.12 -3.36 7.11
C LEU A 145 -46.12 -4.90 7.00
N ALA A 146 -45.41 -5.59 7.89
CA ALA A 146 -45.36 -7.05 7.94
C ALA A 146 -46.52 -7.71 8.72
N ASP A 147 -47.20 -6.99 9.63
CA ASP A 147 -48.52 -7.43 10.14
C ASP A 147 -49.60 -7.40 9.04
N HIS A 148 -49.23 -6.92 7.85
CA HIS A 148 -50.08 -6.61 6.72
C HIS A 148 -49.43 -7.10 5.40
N PRO A 149 -48.99 -8.37 5.29
CA PRO A 149 -48.18 -8.88 4.18
C PRO A 149 -48.96 -9.02 2.86
N THR A 150 -50.18 -8.48 2.82
CA THR A 150 -51.08 -8.42 1.67
C THR A 150 -51.81 -7.07 1.68
N LEU A 151 -51.93 -6.42 0.52
CA LEU A 151 -52.43 -5.04 0.40
C LEU A 151 -53.88 -4.83 0.92
N SER A 152 -54.68 -5.90 1.04
CA SER A 152 -56.01 -5.91 1.69
C SER A 152 -55.95 -5.36 3.12
N HIS A 153 -54.85 -5.61 3.83
CA HIS A 153 -54.66 -5.11 5.18
C HIS A 153 -54.47 -3.59 5.19
N PHE A 154 -53.68 -3.02 4.26
CA PHE A 154 -53.54 -1.57 4.10
C PHE A 154 -54.88 -0.91 3.79
N VAL A 155 -55.66 -1.49 2.87
CA VAL A 155 -57.00 -0.97 2.51
C VAL A 155 -57.92 -0.89 3.73
N THR A 156 -57.82 -1.88 4.62
CA THR A 156 -58.62 -1.96 5.84
C THR A 156 -58.16 -0.94 6.88
N TYR A 157 -56.85 -0.80 7.08
CA TYR A 157 -56.24 0.12 8.05
C TYR A 157 -56.39 1.60 7.66
N ILE A 158 -56.06 1.97 6.42
CA ILE A 158 -56.02 3.37 5.93
C ILE A 158 -57.37 4.06 6.14
N ALA A 159 -58.44 3.28 6.03
CA ALA A 159 -59.78 3.72 6.31
C ALA A 159 -60.11 3.73 7.80
N GLY A 160 -59.64 2.74 8.58
CA GLY A 160 -59.90 2.65 10.03
C GLY A 160 -59.48 3.93 10.77
N GLN A 161 -58.33 4.48 10.37
CA GLN A 161 -57.83 5.80 10.77
C GLN A 161 -58.80 6.98 10.48
N LYS A 162 -59.61 6.89 9.42
CA LYS A 162 -60.63 7.88 9.04
C LYS A 162 -62.00 7.64 9.67
N GLY A 163 -62.19 6.55 10.41
CA GLY A 163 -63.30 6.34 11.34
C GLY A 163 -64.69 6.16 10.72
N VAL A 164 -64.78 5.52 9.54
CA VAL A 164 -66.04 4.95 9.04
C VAL A 164 -66.06 3.44 9.40
N ASP A 165 -66.84 2.58 8.73
CA ASP A 165 -67.29 1.28 9.25
C ASP A 165 -67.42 0.19 8.13
N VAL A 166 -66.35 -0.54 7.77
CA VAL A 166 -66.28 -1.67 6.77
C VAL A 166 -65.34 -2.81 7.25
N ALA A 167 -65.86 -3.97 7.65
CA ALA A 167 -65.07 -4.99 8.36
C ALA A 167 -64.96 -6.28 7.55
N THR A 168 -63.93 -7.05 7.89
CA THR A 168 -63.83 -8.50 7.74
C THR A 168 -65.19 -9.20 7.65
N PRO A 169 -65.61 -9.65 6.47
CA PRO A 169 -66.58 -10.73 6.34
C PRO A 169 -65.87 -12.03 6.79
N THR A 170 -66.46 -12.80 7.69
CA THR A 170 -65.88 -14.08 8.13
C THR A 170 -65.90 -15.12 7.00
N THR A 171 -64.73 -15.55 6.53
CA THR A 171 -64.59 -16.60 5.51
C THR A 171 -64.60 -18.00 6.14
N THR A 172 -65.78 -18.49 6.53
CA THR A 172 -65.95 -19.94 6.74
C THR A 172 -65.79 -20.67 5.40
N THR A 173 -65.05 -21.78 5.38
CA THR A 173 -64.93 -22.66 4.20
C THR A 173 -66.30 -23.20 3.75
N PRO A 174 -66.60 -23.17 2.44
CA PRO A 174 -67.15 -24.37 1.81
C PRO A 174 -66.56 -24.65 0.41
N SER A 175 -66.84 -25.86 -0.09
CA SER A 175 -66.41 -26.33 -1.40
C SER A 175 -67.05 -25.60 -2.60
N ALA A 176 -66.36 -25.63 -3.74
CA ALA A 176 -66.83 -25.26 -5.09
C ALA A 176 -68.13 -26.02 -5.51
N PRO A 177 -68.87 -25.63 -6.60
CA PRO A 177 -68.44 -24.73 -7.70
C PRO A 177 -69.50 -23.71 -8.29
N THR A 178 -69.00 -22.68 -9.02
CA THR A 178 -69.41 -22.19 -10.40
C THR A 178 -70.90 -21.98 -10.78
N PRO A 179 -71.35 -21.01 -11.66
CA PRO A 179 -70.70 -19.86 -12.36
C PRO A 179 -71.44 -18.47 -12.31
N ALA A 180 -70.83 -17.44 -12.94
CA ALA A 180 -71.42 -16.48 -13.92
C ALA A 180 -71.49 -14.94 -13.63
N ASP A 181 -71.06 -14.20 -14.67
CA ASP A 181 -71.00 -12.76 -15.04
C ASP A 181 -72.39 -12.00 -15.11
N PRO A 182 -72.52 -10.66 -15.39
CA PRO A 182 -71.49 -9.61 -15.62
C PRO A 182 -71.75 -8.14 -15.12
N ALA A 183 -70.72 -7.26 -15.31
CA ALA A 183 -70.77 -5.87 -15.84
C ALA A 183 -70.85 -4.55 -14.98
N THR A 184 -69.79 -3.72 -15.13
CA THR A 184 -69.74 -2.24 -15.44
C THR A 184 -69.91 -1.09 -14.39
N SER A 185 -68.76 -0.48 -14.00
CA SER A 185 -68.24 0.86 -14.44
C SER A 185 -68.42 2.21 -13.66
N THR A 186 -67.34 3.03 -13.73
CA THR A 186 -67.16 4.53 -13.69
C THR A 186 -66.77 5.34 -12.42
N THR A 187 -65.72 6.16 -12.61
CA THR A 187 -64.96 7.21 -11.84
C THR A 187 -65.65 8.62 -11.80
N PRO A 188 -65.08 9.82 -11.38
CA PRO A 188 -63.72 10.24 -10.88
C PRO A 188 -63.59 11.33 -9.71
N GLU A 189 -62.36 11.53 -9.15
CA GLU A 189 -61.58 12.75 -8.64
C GLU A 189 -62.19 14.03 -7.94
N PRO A 190 -61.42 14.99 -7.30
CA PRO A 190 -59.99 15.07 -6.81
C PRO A 190 -59.69 15.70 -5.37
N SER A 191 -58.40 15.76 -4.90
CA SER A 191 -57.83 16.14 -3.54
C SER A 191 -57.30 17.63 -3.36
N PRO A 192 -56.30 18.13 -2.53
CA PRO A 192 -55.33 17.63 -1.47
C PRO A 192 -54.92 18.59 -0.23
N GLN A 193 -53.82 18.28 0.53
CA GLN A 193 -52.88 19.13 1.41
C GLN A 193 -53.24 19.62 2.86
N ALA A 194 -52.34 20.08 3.80
CA ALA A 194 -50.93 19.77 4.28
C ALA A 194 -50.33 20.79 5.37
N THR A 195 -49.57 20.39 6.45
CA THR A 195 -48.76 21.28 7.39
C THR A 195 -47.64 20.57 8.27
N LEU A 196 -47.06 21.17 9.36
CA LEU A 196 -45.73 20.87 10.05
C LEU A 196 -45.71 20.43 11.58
N PRO A 197 -44.57 19.94 12.20
CA PRO A 197 -44.49 19.17 13.50
C PRO A 197 -43.84 19.83 14.79
N VAL A 198 -43.59 19.06 15.89
CA VAL A 198 -43.30 19.49 17.32
C VAL A 198 -42.24 18.60 18.08
N SER A 199 -41.80 18.98 19.31
CA SER A 199 -40.63 18.43 20.09
C SER A 199 -40.90 17.68 21.42
N ILE A 200 -39.83 17.12 22.02
CA ILE A 200 -39.80 16.12 23.12
C ILE A 200 -39.77 16.73 24.54
N SER A 201 -40.82 16.58 25.36
CA SER A 201 -40.80 16.91 26.82
C SER A 201 -41.92 16.24 27.64
N SER A 202 -42.32 14.99 27.31
CA SER A 202 -43.50 14.34 27.89
C SER A 202 -43.38 12.86 28.24
N LEU A 203 -42.19 12.26 28.12
CA LEU A 203 -41.95 10.85 28.47
C LEU A 203 -41.55 10.73 29.94
N GLN A 204 -42.52 10.45 30.80
CA GLN A 204 -42.29 10.19 32.23
C GLN A 204 -43.41 9.37 32.92
N ASN A 205 -44.12 8.52 32.19
CA ASN A 205 -44.99 7.47 32.75
C ASN A 205 -44.75 6.16 32.01
N GLN A 206 -44.90 5.04 32.71
CA GLN A 206 -44.80 3.70 32.13
C GLN A 206 -46.09 3.36 31.38
N ASP A 207 -46.01 3.24 30.06
CA ASP A 207 -46.93 2.54 29.17
C ASP A 207 -46.09 1.95 28.02
N ASP A 208 -46.58 0.94 27.30
CA ASP A 208 -45.79 0.17 26.31
C ASP A 208 -45.23 1.02 25.15
N SER A 209 -45.80 2.21 24.91
CA SER A 209 -45.45 3.15 23.84
C SER A 209 -43.97 3.58 23.75
N ASP A 210 -43.18 3.41 24.82
CA ASP A 210 -41.73 3.66 24.76
C ASP A 210 -40.94 2.51 24.11
N LYS A 211 -41.47 1.26 24.12
CA LYS A 211 -40.93 0.14 23.33
C LYS A 211 -41.42 0.21 21.89
N ASP A 212 -42.68 0.56 21.67
CA ASP A 212 -43.27 0.59 20.31
C ASP A 212 -42.58 1.67 19.44
N ARG A 213 -42.19 2.78 20.05
CA ARG A 213 -41.32 3.82 19.45
C ARG A 213 -39.89 3.40 19.13
N ILE A 214 -39.43 2.29 19.69
CA ILE A 214 -38.17 1.66 19.33
C ILE A 214 -38.40 0.67 18.18
N ILE A 215 -39.50 -0.11 18.22
CA ILE A 215 -39.92 -1.04 17.15
C ILE A 215 -40.00 -0.33 15.79
N ASP A 216 -40.87 0.68 15.66
CA ASP A 216 -41.05 1.37 14.38
C ASP A 216 -39.77 2.14 14.00
N GLY A 217 -39.01 2.58 15.01
CA GLY A 217 -37.69 3.17 14.90
C GLY A 217 -36.65 2.33 14.15
N VAL A 218 -36.65 1.01 14.40
CA VAL A 218 -35.80 -0.02 13.78
C VAL A 218 -36.32 -0.39 12.39
N LEU A 219 -37.62 -0.68 12.31
CA LEU A 219 -38.28 -1.16 11.11
C LEU A 219 -38.25 -0.12 9.97
N ASP A 220 -38.38 1.17 10.28
CA ASP A 220 -38.20 2.28 9.32
C ASP A 220 -36.76 2.42 8.78
N LEU A 221 -35.78 1.71 9.36
CA LEU A 221 -34.38 1.89 9.00
C LEU A 221 -33.87 0.77 8.09
N VAL A 222 -34.32 -0.48 8.30
CA VAL A 222 -34.22 -1.54 7.27
C VAL A 222 -34.81 -1.07 5.94
N VAL A 223 -35.88 -0.29 6.07
CA VAL A 223 -36.69 0.35 5.04
C VAL A 223 -36.06 1.44 4.21
N ILE A 224 -34.94 2.01 4.63
CA ILE A 224 -34.20 2.96 3.80
C ILE A 224 -33.12 2.22 2.98
N HIS A 225 -32.69 1.05 3.46
CA HIS A 225 -31.42 0.46 3.07
C HIS A 225 -31.48 -0.56 1.93
N THR A 226 -32.19 -1.67 2.10
CA THR A 226 -32.04 -2.89 1.29
C THR A 226 -32.39 -2.76 -0.23
N GLY A 227 -33.32 -1.88 -0.64
CA GLY A 227 -33.82 -1.63 -2.00
C GLY A 227 -34.78 -2.53 -2.89
N TYR A 228 -35.41 -3.72 -2.68
CA TYR A 228 -36.15 -4.31 -1.54
C TYR A 228 -37.46 -3.50 -1.24
N PRO A 229 -38.68 -3.99 -0.77
CA PRO A 229 -39.79 -3.42 0.12
C PRO A 229 -40.41 -3.93 1.54
N LYS A 230 -40.73 -3.04 2.53
CA LYS A 230 -41.14 -3.34 3.98
C LYS A 230 -42.27 -4.36 4.27
N ASP A 231 -43.18 -4.68 3.35
CA ASP A 231 -44.38 -5.52 3.67
C ASP A 231 -44.03 -7.02 3.81
N PHE A 232 -42.74 -7.28 3.57
CA PHE A 232 -41.94 -8.49 3.43
C PHE A 232 -40.96 -8.57 4.62
N LEU A 233 -41.37 -8.17 5.84
CA LEU A 233 -40.40 -7.97 6.94
C LEU A 233 -40.94 -8.28 8.34
N GLU A 234 -41.42 -9.50 8.53
CA GLU A 234 -41.85 -9.99 9.83
C GLU A 234 -40.68 -10.01 10.82
N LEU A 235 -40.96 -9.73 12.09
CA LEU A 235 -39.94 -9.56 13.12
C LEU A 235 -39.18 -10.88 13.45
N ASP A 236 -39.69 -12.04 13.02
CA ASP A 236 -39.13 -13.38 13.22
C ASP A 236 -38.74 -14.13 11.93
N GLN A 237 -38.81 -13.50 10.75
CA GLN A 237 -38.26 -14.03 9.49
C GLN A 237 -36.72 -14.08 9.50
N ASP A 238 -36.15 -15.04 8.76
CA ASP A 238 -34.70 -15.17 8.60
C ASP A 238 -34.17 -14.13 7.58
N LEU A 239 -33.37 -13.19 8.10
CA LEU A 239 -32.84 -12.06 7.34
C LEU A 239 -32.03 -12.47 6.10
N GLU A 240 -31.34 -13.61 6.09
CA GLU A 240 -30.50 -14.03 4.95
C GLU A 240 -31.17 -15.11 4.08
N GLY A 241 -31.89 -16.06 4.68
CA GLY A 241 -32.37 -17.28 4.02
C GLY A 241 -33.73 -17.18 3.33
N GLU A 242 -34.61 -16.31 3.82
CA GLU A 242 -35.94 -16.05 3.24
C GLU A 242 -35.93 -14.67 2.57
N LEU A 243 -35.45 -13.68 3.33
CA LEU A 243 -35.42 -12.27 2.95
C LEU A 243 -34.29 -11.86 1.99
N GLY A 244 -33.15 -12.57 2.01
CA GLY A 244 -31.98 -12.23 1.20
C GLY A 244 -31.25 -10.95 1.61
N ILE A 245 -31.54 -10.38 2.78
CA ILE A 245 -30.82 -9.26 3.38
C ILE A 245 -29.47 -9.75 3.92
N ASP A 246 -28.38 -9.40 3.23
CA ASP A 246 -27.04 -9.72 3.72
C ASP A 246 -26.72 -9.08 5.09
N THR A 247 -25.79 -9.71 5.82
CA THR A 247 -25.30 -9.25 7.14
C THR A 247 -24.63 -7.87 7.11
N VAL A 248 -24.35 -7.33 5.93
CA VAL A 248 -23.77 -5.99 5.76
C VAL A 248 -24.86 -4.93 5.86
N LYS A 249 -26.02 -5.16 5.23
CA LYS A 249 -27.16 -4.24 5.26
C LYS A 249 -27.70 -4.12 6.67
N GLN A 250 -27.77 -5.26 7.37
CA GLN A 250 -28.10 -5.37 8.80
C GLN A 250 -27.20 -4.49 9.70
N ALA A 251 -25.93 -4.30 9.34
CA ALA A 251 -24.98 -3.52 10.12
C ALA A 251 -25.17 -2.00 9.94
N GLU A 252 -25.43 -1.52 8.72
CA GLU A 252 -25.76 -0.09 8.46
C GLU A 252 -26.99 0.33 9.28
N ILE A 253 -28.04 -0.49 9.22
CA ILE A 253 -29.32 -0.30 9.90
C ILE A 253 -29.09 -0.10 11.40
N MET A 254 -28.24 -0.94 12.01
CA MET A 254 -27.90 -0.85 13.42
C MET A 254 -27.06 0.39 13.78
N GLY A 255 -26.35 0.98 12.82
CA GLY A 255 -25.61 2.23 12.96
C GLY A 255 -26.53 3.42 13.19
N ASP A 256 -27.40 3.70 12.22
CA ASP A 256 -28.32 4.85 12.29
C ASP A 256 -29.34 4.71 13.43
N ILE A 257 -29.72 3.48 13.80
CA ILE A 257 -30.51 3.20 15.02
C ILE A 257 -29.78 3.76 16.26
N ARG A 258 -28.46 3.54 16.35
CA ARG A 258 -27.64 3.99 17.49
C ARG A 258 -27.59 5.51 17.59
N GLU A 259 -27.49 6.21 16.45
CA GLU A 259 -27.51 7.67 16.39
C GLU A 259 -28.92 8.24 16.67
N LYS A 260 -29.97 7.73 16.00
CA LYS A 260 -31.37 8.18 16.11
C LYS A 260 -31.91 8.12 17.54
N TYR A 261 -31.46 7.15 18.36
CA TYR A 261 -31.86 6.98 19.76
C TYR A 261 -30.77 7.34 20.78
N LEU A 262 -29.63 7.92 20.34
CA LEU A 262 -28.50 8.35 21.18
C LEU A 262 -27.99 7.24 22.14
N LEU A 263 -27.92 6.00 21.64
CA LEU A 263 -27.53 4.83 22.42
C LEU A 263 -26.01 4.80 22.63
N PRO A 264 -25.52 4.39 23.82
CA PRO A 264 -24.09 4.26 24.06
C PRO A 264 -23.48 3.14 23.19
N LEU A 265 -22.16 3.23 22.98
CA LEU A 265 -21.41 2.12 22.41
C LEU A 265 -21.32 0.98 23.44
N ASP A 266 -21.55 -0.22 22.94
CA ASP A 266 -21.46 -1.50 23.62
C ASP A 266 -20.69 -2.43 22.68
N GLU A 267 -19.71 -3.12 23.25
CA GLU A 267 -18.63 -3.84 22.58
C GLU A 267 -18.90 -5.36 22.53
N ASP A 268 -19.94 -5.86 23.20
CA ASP A 268 -20.31 -7.28 23.29
C ASP A 268 -21.46 -7.70 22.32
N PHE A 269 -21.93 -6.79 21.45
CA PHE A 269 -23.05 -7.05 20.51
C PHE A 269 -22.59 -7.74 19.21
N SER A 270 -23.16 -8.92 18.90
CA SER A 270 -22.90 -9.68 17.65
C SER A 270 -24.16 -9.92 16.82
N LEU A 271 -24.14 -9.52 15.55
CA LEU A 271 -25.27 -9.65 14.61
C LEU A 271 -25.73 -11.12 14.42
N SER A 272 -24.81 -12.09 14.52
CA SER A 272 -25.10 -13.53 14.38
C SER A 272 -26.13 -14.07 15.38
N ASP A 273 -26.20 -13.43 16.54
CA ASP A 273 -27.02 -13.88 17.66
C ASP A 273 -28.42 -13.26 17.62
N TYR A 274 -28.67 -12.43 16.60
CA TYR A 274 -29.84 -11.61 16.40
C TYR A 274 -30.37 -11.69 14.94
N PRO A 275 -30.64 -12.89 14.38
CA PRO A 275 -30.88 -13.11 12.94
C PRO A 275 -32.27 -12.65 12.41
N THR A 276 -33.03 -11.93 13.23
CA THR A 276 -34.39 -11.43 12.93
C THR A 276 -34.59 -10.07 13.59
N LEU A 277 -35.54 -9.23 13.13
CA LEU A 277 -35.65 -7.85 13.63
C LEU A 277 -36.15 -7.71 15.08
N ASP A 278 -36.93 -8.66 15.62
CA ASP A 278 -37.35 -8.64 17.04
C ASP A 278 -36.12 -8.60 17.97
N HIS A 279 -35.03 -9.25 17.56
CA HIS A 279 -33.80 -9.31 18.33
C HIS A 279 -33.13 -7.91 18.47
N PHE A 280 -33.09 -7.11 17.40
CA PHE A 280 -32.53 -5.74 17.44
C PHE A 280 -33.37 -4.83 18.36
N VAL A 281 -34.71 -4.92 18.25
CA VAL A 281 -35.64 -4.17 19.10
C VAL A 281 -35.39 -4.44 20.58
N ASN A 282 -35.39 -5.72 20.97
CA ASN A 282 -35.28 -6.10 22.38
C ASN A 282 -33.94 -5.68 23.00
N TYR A 283 -32.86 -5.68 22.21
CA TYR A 283 -31.56 -5.14 22.60
C TYR A 283 -31.64 -3.64 22.96
N ILE A 284 -32.19 -2.80 22.07
CA ILE A 284 -32.29 -1.33 22.27
C ILE A 284 -33.16 -0.99 23.50
N VAL A 285 -34.28 -1.70 23.67
CA VAL A 285 -35.17 -1.53 24.83
C VAL A 285 -34.43 -1.83 26.14
N SER A 286 -33.59 -2.87 26.16
CA SER A 286 -32.80 -3.22 27.35
C SER A 286 -31.80 -2.12 27.74
N MET A 287 -31.16 -1.50 26.74
CA MET A 287 -30.23 -0.39 26.91
C MET A 287 -30.91 0.87 27.45
N LEU A 288 -32.10 1.22 26.96
CA LEU A 288 -32.84 2.39 27.41
C LEU A 288 -33.51 2.21 28.78
N GLN A 289 -34.02 1.01 29.11
CA GLN A 289 -34.61 0.75 30.43
C GLN A 289 -33.58 0.74 31.56
N GLY A 290 -32.32 0.37 31.28
CA GLY A 290 -31.21 0.41 32.25
C GLY A 290 -30.87 1.79 32.81
N VAL A 291 -31.36 2.88 32.21
CA VAL A 291 -30.99 4.26 32.57
C VAL A 291 -31.75 4.79 33.81
N THR A 292 -32.87 4.17 34.20
CA THR A 292 -33.80 4.75 35.18
C THR A 292 -33.42 4.61 36.66
N ASP A 293 -32.45 3.75 37.02
CA ASP A 293 -32.13 3.42 38.43
C ASP A 293 -30.74 3.93 38.88
N GLY A 294 -30.37 5.17 38.53
CA GLY A 294 -29.18 5.81 39.14
C GLY A 294 -28.63 7.11 38.53
N ALA A 295 -29.31 8.25 38.68
CA ALA A 295 -28.68 9.58 38.50
C ALA A 295 -29.24 10.65 39.48
N GLU A 296 -28.35 11.39 40.16
CA GLU A 296 -28.73 12.56 40.96
C GLU A 296 -28.83 13.83 40.10
N ILE A 297 -29.75 14.74 40.45
CA ILE A 297 -29.91 16.02 39.75
C ILE A 297 -28.71 16.94 40.06
N ILE A 298 -28.04 17.42 39.01
CA ILE A 298 -27.13 18.58 39.08
C ILE A 298 -27.62 19.63 38.09
N GLU A 299 -27.85 20.85 38.58
CA GLU A 299 -28.33 21.99 37.80
C GLU A 299 -27.22 22.55 36.89
N THR A 300 -27.56 22.92 35.66
CA THR A 300 -26.80 23.87 34.84
C THR A 300 -27.75 24.92 34.25
N ASP A 301 -27.23 26.15 34.09
CA ASP A 301 -28.02 27.38 33.98
C ASP A 301 -28.10 27.91 32.53
N GLU A 302 -29.11 28.74 32.22
CA GLU A 302 -29.30 29.32 30.89
C GLU A 302 -28.30 30.44 30.56
N SER A 303 -27.66 30.39 29.39
CA SER A 303 -27.38 31.62 28.62
C SER A 303 -27.13 31.34 27.14
N ALA A 304 -28.00 31.86 26.27
CA ALA A 304 -27.84 31.81 24.81
C ALA A 304 -27.62 33.22 24.22
N SER A 305 -26.86 33.34 23.14
CA SER A 305 -27.12 34.25 21.99
C SER A 305 -26.11 34.01 20.85
N PRO A 306 -26.51 34.18 19.57
CA PRO A 306 -25.70 33.84 18.40
C PRO A 306 -24.88 35.03 17.84
N VAL A 307 -24.04 34.76 16.84
CA VAL A 307 -23.37 35.74 15.97
C VAL A 307 -23.62 35.37 14.50
N GLU A 308 -23.63 36.37 13.62
CA GLU A 308 -24.19 36.33 12.27
C GLU A 308 -23.22 35.82 11.18
N SER A 309 -23.76 35.53 10.00
CA SER A 309 -23.02 35.17 8.79
C SER A 309 -22.80 36.36 7.85
N GLU A 310 -21.64 36.42 7.19
CA GLU A 310 -21.37 37.34 6.07
C GLU A 310 -20.90 36.57 4.81
N SER A 311 -20.96 37.26 3.66
CA SER A 311 -20.91 36.67 2.31
C SER A 311 -19.53 36.85 1.62
N PRO A 312 -19.17 35.99 0.64
CA PRO A 312 -17.95 36.15 -0.14
C PRO A 312 -18.02 37.33 -1.13
N VAL A 313 -16.85 37.84 -1.54
CA VAL A 313 -16.70 39.03 -2.41
C VAL A 313 -16.02 38.68 -3.73
N GLU A 314 -16.52 39.23 -4.84
CA GLU A 314 -15.98 39.04 -6.19
C GLU A 314 -14.64 39.78 -6.41
N ALA A 315 -13.78 39.24 -7.27
CA ALA A 315 -12.55 39.90 -7.75
C ALA A 315 -12.55 40.02 -9.29
N THR A 316 -12.56 41.26 -9.80
CA THR A 316 -12.66 41.55 -11.24
C THR A 316 -11.31 41.55 -11.96
N LYS A 317 -11.21 40.86 -13.10
CA LYS A 317 -10.05 40.94 -14.01
C LYS A 317 -9.94 42.32 -14.68
N SER A 318 -8.72 42.76 -14.97
CA SER A 318 -8.44 43.82 -15.95
C SER A 318 -7.24 43.41 -16.83
N VAL A 319 -7.12 44.01 -18.02
CA VAL A 319 -6.16 43.58 -19.06
C VAL A 319 -5.37 44.79 -19.57
N ALA A 320 -4.06 44.61 -19.72
CA ALA A 320 -3.17 45.50 -20.45
C ALA A 320 -2.18 44.66 -21.28
N THR A 321 -1.88 45.13 -22.49
CA THR A 321 -0.97 44.47 -23.45
C THR A 321 0.23 45.35 -23.74
N LEU A 322 1.43 44.76 -23.88
CA LEU A 322 2.54 45.28 -24.69
C LEU A 322 3.54 44.14 -25.00
N GLU A 323 4.44 44.36 -25.95
CA GLU A 323 5.32 43.34 -26.57
C GLU A 323 6.82 43.63 -26.32
N ASP A 324 7.67 42.71 -26.83
CA ASP A 324 9.13 42.71 -26.94
C ASP A 324 9.99 42.21 -25.75
N ASN A 325 11.17 41.68 -26.11
CA ASN A 325 11.99 40.74 -25.32
C ASN A 325 12.93 41.39 -24.29
N GLU A 326 13.01 40.80 -23.10
CA GLU A 326 14.28 40.53 -22.39
C GLU A 326 14.08 39.37 -21.40
N ILE A 327 15.00 38.40 -21.36
CA ILE A 327 14.89 37.27 -20.40
C ILE A 327 15.37 37.78 -19.04
N THR A 328 14.41 37.95 -18.13
CA THR A 328 14.65 38.33 -16.74
C THR A 328 14.16 37.17 -15.86
N ILE A 329 15.03 36.65 -14.99
CA ILE A 329 14.61 35.69 -13.97
C ILE A 329 14.08 36.51 -12.80
N ASP A 330 12.76 36.48 -12.58
CA ASP A 330 12.15 37.12 -11.42
C ASP A 330 12.61 36.42 -10.14
N VAL A 331 12.91 37.22 -9.12
CA VAL A 331 13.36 36.72 -7.81
C VAL A 331 12.18 36.03 -7.12
N VAL A 332 12.38 34.78 -6.71
CA VAL A 332 11.36 34.00 -6.01
C VAL A 332 11.15 34.58 -4.61
N ASP A 333 9.96 35.12 -4.35
CA ASP A 333 9.52 35.49 -2.99
C ASP A 333 9.43 34.24 -2.09
N GLU A 334 9.46 34.44 -0.77
CA GLU A 334 9.68 33.39 0.24
C GLU A 334 8.91 32.08 -0.02
N ALA A 335 9.64 31.04 -0.46
CA ALA A 335 9.11 29.68 -0.62
C ALA A 335 8.76 29.06 0.74
N ILE A 336 7.54 29.31 1.21
CA ILE A 336 6.96 28.59 2.34
C ILE A 336 6.71 27.15 1.89
N ILE A 337 7.63 26.24 2.23
CA ILE A 337 7.40 24.80 2.16
C ILE A 337 6.19 24.50 3.04
N ASP A 338 5.10 24.02 2.44
CA ASP A 338 3.87 23.76 3.18
C ASP A 338 4.00 22.48 4.01
N SER A 339 3.96 22.66 5.33
CA SER A 339 3.92 21.57 6.32
C SER A 339 2.71 20.63 6.18
N SER A 340 1.68 20.99 5.39
CA SER A 340 0.56 20.10 5.06
C SER A 340 0.97 18.86 4.26
N LEU A 341 2.15 18.88 3.61
CA LEU A 341 2.70 17.73 2.88
C LEU A 341 3.08 16.53 3.77
N ILE A 342 3.12 16.70 5.10
CA ILE A 342 3.51 15.65 6.07
C ILE A 342 2.28 14.86 6.59
N THR A 343 1.15 14.93 5.90
CA THR A 343 0.05 13.96 6.08
C THR A 343 -0.70 13.77 4.76
N PRO A 344 -0.47 12.66 4.03
CA PRO A 344 -1.17 12.44 2.77
C PRO A 344 -2.67 12.24 3.05
N ARG A 345 -3.48 13.27 2.74
CA ARG A 345 -4.90 13.06 2.44
C ARG A 345 -4.96 12.31 1.12
N VAL A 346 -4.95 10.98 1.22
CA VAL A 346 -4.98 10.08 0.07
C VAL A 346 -6.24 10.38 -0.75
N GLY A 347 -6.07 10.99 -1.91
CA GLY A 347 -7.12 11.03 -2.92
C GLY A 347 -7.24 9.69 -3.62
N LEU A 348 -8.31 9.48 -4.37
CA LEU A 348 -8.44 8.32 -5.27
C LEU A 348 -7.46 8.46 -6.43
N HIS A 349 -6.40 7.64 -6.46
CA HIS A 349 -5.37 7.73 -7.50
C HIS A 349 -4.65 6.41 -7.82
N ARG A 350 -3.70 6.54 -8.75
CA ARG A 350 -2.86 5.50 -9.33
C ARG A 350 -1.55 5.42 -8.55
N TRP A 351 -1.36 4.33 -7.82
CA TRP A 351 -0.18 4.08 -7.00
C TRP A 351 0.77 3.08 -7.67
N GLN A 352 2.05 3.42 -7.72
CA GLN A 352 3.08 2.54 -8.25
C GLN A 352 3.59 1.56 -7.18
N VAL A 353 3.50 0.26 -7.47
CA VAL A 353 4.15 -0.77 -6.65
C VAL A 353 5.66 -0.80 -6.93
N GLU A 354 6.46 -0.53 -5.91
CA GLU A 354 7.92 -0.68 -5.87
C GLU A 354 8.36 -1.48 -4.64
N ILE A 355 9.68 -1.59 -4.41
CA ILE A 355 10.29 -2.21 -3.23
C ILE A 355 11.17 -1.20 -2.48
N GLU A 356 11.21 -1.30 -1.17
CA GLU A 356 12.19 -0.62 -0.30
C GLU A 356 12.78 -1.61 0.72
N GLU A 357 13.83 -1.21 1.44
CA GLU A 357 14.48 -2.06 2.45
C GLU A 357 13.69 -2.01 3.77
N ALA A 358 13.46 -3.17 4.38
CA ALA A 358 12.42 -3.34 5.41
C ALA A 358 12.96 -3.98 6.70
N GLU A 359 13.18 -3.16 7.73
CA GLU A 359 13.62 -3.67 9.04
C GLU A 359 12.59 -4.64 9.67
N GLY A 360 13.08 -5.50 10.56
CA GLY A 360 12.25 -6.43 11.32
C GLY A 360 12.20 -6.05 12.79
N ILE A 361 11.01 -5.73 13.29
CA ILE A 361 10.77 -5.42 14.71
C ILE A 361 11.17 -6.65 15.54
N ALA A 362 12.07 -6.48 16.51
CA ALA A 362 12.58 -7.59 17.32
C ALA A 362 11.51 -8.09 18.30
N GLU A 363 10.96 -9.29 18.06
CA GLU A 363 9.81 -9.83 18.79
C GLU A 363 9.80 -11.37 18.76
N SER A 364 10.12 -11.98 19.92
CA SER A 364 10.26 -13.44 20.05
C SER A 364 8.90 -14.17 20.09
N LEU A 365 8.73 -15.17 19.24
CA LEU A 365 7.63 -16.13 19.27
C LEU A 365 8.03 -17.39 20.05
N ASP A 366 7.22 -17.81 21.02
CA ASP A 366 7.42 -19.07 21.77
C ASP A 366 6.35 -20.11 21.42
N LEU A 367 6.78 -21.23 20.81
CA LEU A 367 5.95 -22.39 20.50
C LEU A 367 6.46 -23.67 21.21
N THR A 368 7.17 -23.53 22.33
CA THR A 368 7.79 -24.67 23.04
C THR A 368 6.74 -25.71 23.45
N ASN A 369 6.98 -26.98 23.10
CA ASN A 369 6.07 -28.13 23.20
C ASN A 369 4.84 -28.14 22.26
N LYS A 370 4.69 -27.17 21.35
CA LYS A 370 3.69 -27.22 20.27
C LYS A 370 4.17 -28.11 19.11
N LEU A 371 3.26 -28.37 18.18
CA LEU A 371 3.50 -29.04 16.90
C LEU A 371 3.41 -28.03 15.73
N VAL A 372 4.41 -28.04 14.84
CA VAL A 372 4.42 -27.29 13.58
C VAL A 372 4.54 -28.25 12.40
N VAL A 373 3.72 -28.05 11.37
CA VAL A 373 3.78 -28.80 10.10
C VAL A 373 4.75 -28.09 9.15
N VAL A 374 5.57 -28.82 8.42
CA VAL A 374 6.49 -28.25 7.41
C VAL A 374 6.33 -29.04 6.10
N THR A 375 6.04 -28.37 4.99
CA THR A 375 5.81 -29.07 3.72
C THR A 375 7.11 -29.30 2.95
N GLU A 376 7.22 -30.40 2.20
CA GLU A 376 8.41 -30.77 1.43
C GLU A 376 8.71 -29.80 0.26
N ASP A 377 9.94 -29.31 0.19
CA ASP A 377 10.46 -28.40 -0.85
C ASP A 377 11.27 -29.09 -1.96
N GLY A 378 11.81 -30.29 -1.72
CA GLY A 378 12.70 -31.00 -2.65
C GLY A 378 14.18 -30.57 -2.64
N TRP A 379 14.54 -29.55 -1.85
CA TRP A 379 15.88 -28.98 -1.65
C TRP A 379 16.48 -29.30 -0.26
N ASP A 380 15.77 -30.11 0.56
CA ASP A 380 16.07 -30.49 1.95
C ASP A 380 15.90 -29.36 3.00
N ILE A 381 15.29 -28.23 2.61
CA ILE A 381 15.08 -27.07 3.51
C ILE A 381 14.15 -27.47 4.67
N ALA A 382 13.08 -28.22 4.40
CA ALA A 382 12.16 -28.79 5.40
C ALA A 382 12.90 -29.67 6.42
N GLY A 383 13.88 -30.45 5.98
CA GLY A 383 14.72 -31.25 6.87
C GLY A 383 15.52 -30.39 7.85
N ARG A 384 16.04 -29.25 7.39
CA ARG A 384 16.82 -28.31 8.22
C ARG A 384 15.92 -27.46 9.12
N VAL A 385 14.81 -26.93 8.61
CA VAL A 385 13.78 -26.22 9.40
C VAL A 385 13.28 -27.12 10.52
N CYS A 386 12.86 -28.36 10.24
CA CYS A 386 12.43 -29.29 11.29
C CYS A 386 13.55 -29.57 12.31
N SER A 387 14.80 -29.74 11.85
CA SER A 387 15.96 -29.93 12.74
C SER A 387 16.27 -28.71 13.60
N LEU A 388 15.88 -27.50 13.21
CA LEU A 388 16.02 -26.28 14.00
C LEU A 388 14.87 -26.10 15.00
N LEU A 389 13.63 -26.40 14.59
CA LEU A 389 12.45 -26.42 15.45
C LEU A 389 12.59 -27.45 16.58
N GLU A 390 13.08 -28.65 16.29
CA GLU A 390 13.35 -29.69 17.29
C GLU A 390 14.42 -29.27 18.31
N LYS A 391 15.45 -28.51 17.90
CA LYS A 391 16.44 -27.91 18.83
C LYS A 391 15.78 -26.87 19.76
N LYS A 392 14.74 -26.17 19.30
CA LYS A 392 13.88 -25.29 20.11
C LYS A 392 12.78 -26.03 20.91
N ASN A 393 12.81 -27.38 20.95
CA ASN A 393 11.79 -28.21 21.62
C ASN A 393 10.36 -27.97 21.08
N ILE A 394 10.26 -27.81 19.76
CA ILE A 394 9.00 -27.78 19.00
C ILE A 394 8.90 -29.10 18.23
N ALA A 395 7.75 -29.78 18.29
CA ALA A 395 7.51 -31.02 17.56
C ALA A 395 7.22 -30.73 16.08
N THR A 396 7.59 -31.64 15.19
CA THR A 396 7.49 -31.43 13.73
C THR A 396 6.82 -32.61 13.00
N ILE A 397 6.09 -32.29 11.94
CA ILE A 397 5.61 -33.26 10.93
C ILE A 397 5.98 -32.70 9.56
N ARG A 398 6.54 -33.55 8.71
CA ARG A 398 6.79 -33.23 7.30
C ARG A 398 5.60 -33.64 6.43
N LEU A 399 5.20 -32.81 5.47
CA LEU A 399 4.06 -33.04 4.58
C LEU A 399 4.46 -32.93 3.10
N SER A 400 4.42 -34.05 2.39
CA SER A 400 4.70 -34.16 0.97
C SER A 400 3.42 -34.04 0.15
N PHE A 401 3.36 -33.06 -0.75
CA PHE A 401 2.31 -32.92 -1.75
C PHE A 401 2.75 -33.65 -3.02
N GLU A 402 2.09 -34.76 -3.34
CA GLU A 402 2.41 -35.66 -4.46
C GLU A 402 1.17 -35.79 -5.38
N PRO A 403 1.06 -34.98 -6.44
CA PRO A 403 -0.07 -35.03 -7.37
C PRO A 403 -0.29 -36.42 -7.98
N ALA A 404 -1.54 -36.85 -8.08
CA ALA A 404 -1.96 -38.21 -8.46
C ALA A 404 -1.50 -39.34 -7.50
N HIS A 405 -1.12 -39.03 -6.25
CA HIS A 405 -0.86 -40.05 -5.22
C HIS A 405 -2.14 -40.80 -4.86
N LYS A 406 -2.02 -42.13 -4.75
CA LYS A 406 -3.18 -43.03 -4.85
C LYS A 406 -4.02 -43.14 -3.57
N LYS A 407 -3.49 -42.65 -2.46
CA LYS A 407 -4.10 -42.59 -1.13
C LYS A 407 -3.11 -41.95 -0.15
N PHE A 408 -3.61 -41.44 0.97
CA PHE A 408 -2.77 -41.03 2.09
C PHE A 408 -1.81 -42.15 2.55
N THR A 409 -0.58 -41.76 2.90
CA THR A 409 0.42 -42.63 3.53
C THR A 409 1.25 -41.89 4.56
N GLU A 410 1.37 -42.48 5.76
CA GLU A 410 2.36 -42.09 6.78
C GLU A 410 3.63 -42.94 6.65
N GLU A 411 4.79 -42.29 6.68
CA GLU A 411 6.12 -42.88 6.72
C GLU A 411 6.96 -42.27 7.86
N LYS A 412 8.12 -42.88 8.17
CA LYS A 412 9.11 -42.34 9.09
C LYS A 412 10.52 -42.43 8.51
N GLU A 413 11.19 -41.30 8.39
CA GLU A 413 12.53 -41.15 7.85
C GLU A 413 13.37 -40.28 8.81
N GLY A 414 14.62 -40.69 9.08
CA GLY A 414 15.49 -40.07 10.08
C GLY A 414 15.03 -40.18 11.56
N GLY A 415 13.73 -40.41 11.80
CA GLY A 415 13.05 -40.30 13.08
C GLY A 415 11.82 -39.37 13.01
N GLN A 416 11.80 -38.46 12.04
CA GLN A 416 10.68 -37.59 11.72
C GLN A 416 9.52 -38.37 11.08
N ARG A 417 8.31 -37.82 11.19
CA ARG A 417 7.08 -38.34 10.59
C ARG A 417 6.82 -37.61 9.29
N ILE A 418 6.69 -38.36 8.19
CA ILE A 418 6.35 -37.82 6.86
C ILE A 418 4.95 -38.28 6.49
N LEU A 419 4.08 -37.34 6.12
CA LEU A 419 2.77 -37.59 5.54
C LEU A 419 2.85 -37.33 4.04
N ARG A 420 2.29 -38.20 3.20
CA ARG A 420 2.19 -37.98 1.74
C ARG A 420 0.73 -37.98 1.31
N VAL A 421 0.33 -36.97 0.54
CA VAL A 421 -1.05 -36.77 0.05
C VAL A 421 -1.05 -36.22 -1.37
N ASP A 422 -2.11 -36.53 -2.12
CA ASP A 422 -2.45 -35.79 -3.33
C ASP A 422 -3.08 -34.42 -2.97
N PRO A 423 -2.45 -33.28 -3.31
CA PRO A 423 -3.00 -31.94 -3.02
C PRO A 423 -4.28 -31.62 -3.81
N THR A 424 -4.66 -32.43 -4.81
CA THR A 424 -5.93 -32.29 -5.52
C THR A 424 -7.09 -33.06 -4.85
N SER A 425 -6.82 -33.79 -3.76
CA SER A 425 -7.77 -34.71 -3.14
C SER A 425 -8.19 -34.25 -1.73
N PRO A 426 -9.39 -33.65 -1.56
CA PRO A 426 -9.89 -33.20 -0.26
C PRO A 426 -9.85 -34.29 0.82
N GLN A 427 -10.23 -35.52 0.46
CA GLN A 427 -10.20 -36.66 1.39
C GLN A 427 -8.78 -36.95 1.91
N GLN A 428 -7.74 -36.86 1.06
CA GLN A 428 -6.37 -37.11 1.53
C GLN A 428 -5.86 -35.96 2.42
N LEU A 429 -6.30 -34.73 2.15
CA LEU A 429 -5.98 -33.55 2.97
C LEU A 429 -6.70 -33.60 4.33
N GLU A 430 -7.94 -34.09 4.38
CA GLU A 430 -8.68 -34.44 5.60
C GLU A 430 -7.95 -35.55 6.39
N GLU A 431 -7.63 -36.69 5.75
CA GLU A 431 -6.91 -37.83 6.35
C GLU A 431 -5.53 -37.41 6.93
N ALA A 432 -4.80 -36.52 6.26
CA ALA A 432 -3.55 -35.97 6.79
C ALA A 432 -3.76 -34.95 7.91
N SER A 433 -4.85 -34.17 7.88
CA SER A 433 -5.17 -33.20 8.93
C SER A 433 -5.62 -33.89 10.22
N GLU A 434 -6.43 -34.94 10.14
CA GLU A 434 -6.71 -35.84 11.27
C GLU A 434 -5.39 -36.40 11.85
N ALA A 435 -4.47 -36.83 10.99
CA ALA A 435 -3.18 -37.36 11.40
C ALA A 435 -2.29 -36.29 12.08
N ILE A 436 -2.34 -35.03 11.63
CA ILE A 436 -1.65 -33.89 12.26
C ILE A 436 -2.23 -33.64 13.66
N LEU A 437 -3.55 -33.43 13.75
CA LEU A 437 -4.25 -33.12 15.01
C LEU A 437 -4.12 -34.26 16.05
N ALA A 438 -4.08 -35.52 15.61
CA ALA A 438 -3.85 -36.67 16.48
C ALA A 438 -2.42 -36.75 17.07
N SER A 439 -1.48 -35.91 16.61
CA SER A 439 -0.07 -35.95 17.04
C SER A 439 0.27 -34.96 18.16
N GLY A 440 -0.54 -33.93 18.37
CA GLY A 440 -0.28 -32.92 19.39
C GLY A 440 -0.99 -31.59 19.11
N ASP A 441 -0.66 -30.62 19.96
CA ASP A 441 -1.18 -29.25 19.93
C ASP A 441 -0.60 -28.48 18.73
N CYS A 442 -1.30 -28.52 17.59
CA CYS A 442 -0.85 -27.93 16.34
C CYS A 442 -1.00 -26.39 16.37
N ALA A 443 0.13 -25.70 16.32
CA ALA A 443 0.23 -24.25 16.38
C ALA A 443 0.76 -23.62 15.08
N GLY A 444 0.87 -24.38 13.98
CA GLY A 444 1.25 -23.75 12.72
C GLY A 444 1.63 -24.68 11.56
N ILE A 445 1.81 -24.04 10.39
CA ILE A 445 2.33 -24.64 9.17
C ILE A 445 3.35 -23.72 8.49
N ILE A 446 4.44 -24.32 7.98
CA ILE A 446 5.47 -23.67 7.16
C ILE A 446 5.46 -24.33 5.78
N HIS A 447 4.94 -23.62 4.79
CA HIS A 447 4.69 -24.11 3.45
C HIS A 447 5.85 -23.81 2.49
N LEU A 448 6.82 -24.72 2.44
CA LEU A 448 8.00 -24.63 1.57
C LEU A 448 7.77 -25.25 0.17
N ALA A 449 6.67 -25.98 -0.04
CA ALA A 449 6.44 -26.70 -1.30
C ALA A 449 6.36 -25.83 -2.59
N PRO A 450 6.02 -24.53 -2.57
CA PRO A 450 6.10 -23.70 -3.77
C PRO A 450 7.51 -23.59 -4.36
N THR A 451 8.58 -23.82 -3.58
CA THR A 451 9.96 -23.84 -4.10
C THR A 451 10.28 -25.06 -4.97
N GLN A 452 9.41 -26.08 -5.00
CA GLN A 452 9.50 -27.14 -6.02
C GLN A 452 9.37 -26.57 -7.44
N LEU A 453 8.67 -25.44 -7.59
CA LEU A 453 8.44 -24.74 -8.87
C LEU A 453 9.61 -23.82 -9.27
N ALA A 454 10.67 -23.72 -8.46
CA ALA A 454 11.83 -22.90 -8.76
C ALA A 454 12.51 -23.36 -10.07
N SER A 455 12.87 -22.41 -10.93
CA SER A 455 13.38 -22.65 -12.29
C SER A 455 12.46 -23.45 -13.24
N GLN A 456 11.21 -23.74 -12.87
CA GLN A 456 10.23 -24.28 -13.81
C GLN A 456 9.59 -23.15 -14.63
N GLU A 457 9.23 -23.43 -15.88
CA GLU A 457 8.38 -22.54 -16.68
C GLU A 457 6.91 -22.80 -16.36
N TRP A 458 6.07 -21.76 -16.41
CA TRP A 458 4.62 -21.91 -16.23
C TRP A 458 3.98 -22.45 -17.51
N THR A 459 4.03 -23.77 -17.70
CA THR A 459 3.47 -24.45 -18.88
C THR A 459 2.00 -24.83 -18.70
N ILE A 460 1.36 -25.25 -19.80
CA ILE A 460 -0.04 -25.71 -19.79
C ILE A 460 -0.18 -27.13 -19.21
N ALA A 461 0.83 -27.99 -19.38
CA ALA A 461 0.74 -29.42 -19.06
C ALA A 461 0.83 -29.72 -17.56
N ASP A 462 1.59 -28.91 -16.83
CA ASP A 462 1.94 -29.15 -15.42
C ASP A 462 1.32 -28.11 -14.46
N SER A 463 0.40 -27.27 -14.94
CA SER A 463 -0.19 -26.18 -14.14
C SER A 463 -1.06 -26.66 -13.00
N ASP A 464 -1.89 -27.67 -13.24
CA ASP A 464 -2.95 -28.07 -12.32
C ASP A 464 -2.35 -28.78 -11.12
N THR A 465 -1.29 -29.56 -11.36
CA THR A 465 -0.44 -30.18 -10.36
C THR A 465 0.41 -29.14 -9.62
N SER A 466 1.04 -28.20 -10.34
CA SER A 466 1.85 -27.12 -9.73
C SER A 466 1.03 -26.18 -8.84
N GLY A 467 -0.15 -25.76 -9.32
CA GLY A 467 -1.09 -24.91 -8.59
C GLY A 467 -1.74 -25.64 -7.41
N ALA A 468 -1.95 -26.96 -7.52
CA ALA A 468 -2.37 -27.76 -6.38
C ALA A 468 -1.30 -27.82 -5.28
N VAL A 469 -0.04 -28.07 -5.65
CA VAL A 469 1.11 -28.05 -4.71
C VAL A 469 1.30 -26.68 -4.06
N ALA A 470 1.16 -25.57 -4.82
CA ALA A 470 1.40 -24.22 -4.32
C ALA A 470 0.23 -23.59 -3.54
N MET A 471 -1.02 -23.95 -3.84
CA MET A 471 -2.20 -23.27 -3.27
C MET A 471 -3.18 -24.25 -2.61
N GLN A 472 -3.66 -25.24 -3.35
CA GLN A 472 -4.76 -26.11 -2.91
C GLN A 472 -4.36 -26.94 -1.67
N GLY A 473 -3.14 -27.47 -1.66
CA GLY A 473 -2.60 -28.22 -0.51
C GLY A 473 -2.51 -27.39 0.77
N LEU A 474 -2.06 -26.12 0.68
CA LEU A 474 -2.00 -25.22 1.85
C LEU A 474 -3.39 -24.90 2.37
N PHE A 475 -4.31 -24.48 1.51
CA PHE A 475 -5.70 -24.19 1.88
C PHE A 475 -6.38 -25.41 2.53
N GLY A 476 -6.22 -26.59 1.93
CA GLY A 476 -6.83 -27.83 2.43
C GLY A 476 -6.36 -28.23 3.82
N ILE A 477 -5.09 -28.01 4.17
CA ILE A 477 -4.61 -28.25 5.54
C ILE A 477 -5.10 -27.15 6.49
N LEU A 478 -4.97 -25.87 6.11
CA LEU A 478 -5.42 -24.74 6.94
C LEU A 478 -6.90 -24.88 7.33
N LYS A 479 -7.79 -25.22 6.39
CA LYS A 479 -9.22 -25.45 6.64
C LYS A 479 -9.51 -26.42 7.79
N HIS A 480 -8.71 -27.47 7.94
CA HIS A 480 -8.94 -28.48 8.97
C HIS A 480 -8.20 -28.18 10.30
N ILE A 481 -7.06 -27.48 10.26
CA ILE A 481 -6.32 -27.11 11.49
C ILE A 481 -6.71 -25.74 12.07
N ASP A 482 -7.48 -24.92 11.33
CA ASP A 482 -7.91 -23.56 11.75
C ASP A 482 -8.44 -23.50 13.18
N SER A 483 -9.24 -24.50 13.59
CA SER A 483 -9.81 -24.58 14.94
C SER A 483 -8.78 -24.63 16.08
N THR A 484 -7.54 -25.12 15.84
CA THR A 484 -6.45 -25.06 16.83
C THR A 484 -5.62 -23.79 16.73
N LEU A 485 -5.70 -23.07 15.60
CA LEU A 485 -5.01 -21.81 15.35
C LEU A 485 -5.83 -20.59 15.80
N ALA A 486 -7.15 -20.70 15.92
CA ALA A 486 -8.05 -19.61 16.29
C ALA A 486 -7.82 -19.03 17.71
N ASN A 487 -7.26 -19.80 18.65
CA ASN A 487 -7.17 -19.43 20.07
C ASN A 487 -5.80 -19.72 20.68
N GLY A 488 -4.72 -19.14 20.13
CA GLY A 488 -3.38 -19.23 20.72
C GLY A 488 -2.30 -18.52 19.91
N ALA A 489 -1.08 -18.48 20.46
CA ALA A 489 0.10 -18.11 19.70
C ALA A 489 0.49 -19.24 18.74
N GLY A 490 0.83 -18.88 17.51
CA GLY A 490 1.15 -19.82 16.42
C GLY A 490 1.80 -19.13 15.23
N CYS A 491 2.03 -19.86 14.14
CA CYS A 491 2.62 -19.32 12.91
C CYS A 491 2.04 -19.95 11.64
N VAL A 492 1.85 -19.15 10.59
CA VAL A 492 1.52 -19.63 9.24
C VAL A 492 2.44 -18.96 8.24
N ALA A 493 3.30 -19.73 7.59
CA ALA A 493 4.31 -19.19 6.69
C ALA A 493 4.34 -19.89 5.33
N SER A 494 4.81 -19.20 4.30
CA SER A 494 5.06 -19.75 2.97
C SER A 494 6.39 -19.27 2.40
N LEU A 495 7.09 -20.14 1.67
CA LEU A 495 8.32 -19.78 0.95
C LEU A 495 8.11 -19.89 -0.56
N THR A 496 8.41 -18.80 -1.26
CA THR A 496 8.41 -18.70 -2.71
C THR A 496 9.83 -18.36 -3.21
N ALA A 497 10.14 -18.71 -4.45
CA ALA A 497 11.46 -18.48 -5.05
C ALA A 497 11.30 -17.77 -6.40
N LEU A 498 11.11 -16.45 -6.33
CA LEU A 498 10.93 -15.54 -7.46
C LEU A 498 12.25 -14.82 -7.76
N ASP A 499 12.63 -13.85 -6.93
CA ASP A 499 13.88 -13.09 -7.05
C ASP A 499 14.42 -12.49 -5.73
N GLY A 500 13.79 -12.79 -4.59
CA GLY A 500 14.14 -12.20 -3.28
C GLY A 500 13.63 -10.77 -3.11
N ARG A 501 12.83 -10.28 -4.07
CA ARG A 501 12.34 -8.91 -4.22
C ARG A 501 10.92 -8.92 -4.80
N HIS A 502 10.13 -9.95 -4.47
CA HIS A 502 8.72 -10.14 -4.83
C HIS A 502 8.46 -10.28 -6.34
N GLY A 503 9.43 -10.76 -7.10
CA GLY A 503 9.39 -10.86 -8.55
C GLY A 503 9.53 -9.51 -9.28
N ASN A 504 9.94 -8.42 -8.62
CA ASN A 504 10.01 -7.10 -9.27
C ASN A 504 11.12 -7.00 -10.33
N LYS A 505 12.27 -7.67 -10.15
CA LYS A 505 13.45 -7.60 -11.05
C LYS A 505 13.66 -8.88 -11.87
N GLY A 506 13.22 -10.02 -11.35
CA GLY A 506 13.38 -11.33 -11.96
C GLY A 506 12.42 -11.62 -13.12
N LYS A 507 12.75 -12.64 -13.91
CA LYS A 507 11.87 -13.20 -14.97
C LYS A 507 12.00 -14.72 -15.15
N ARG A 508 12.61 -15.40 -14.18
CA ARG A 508 13.00 -16.83 -14.24
C ARG A 508 12.43 -17.61 -13.05
N PHE A 509 11.12 -17.49 -12.89
CA PHE A 509 10.36 -18.12 -11.82
C PHE A 509 8.97 -18.54 -12.34
N ASN A 510 8.31 -19.42 -11.60
CA ASN A 510 6.94 -19.82 -11.88
C ASN A 510 5.98 -19.03 -11.00
N SER A 511 5.18 -18.16 -11.61
CA SER A 511 4.27 -17.22 -10.93
C SER A 511 3.21 -17.91 -10.06
N LEU A 512 2.90 -19.19 -10.32
CA LEU A 512 2.01 -20.01 -9.48
C LEU A 512 2.43 -20.06 -8.00
N ALA A 513 3.73 -19.96 -7.71
CA ALA A 513 4.25 -19.99 -6.34
C ALA A 513 3.70 -18.83 -5.48
N ALA A 514 3.48 -17.66 -6.08
CA ALA A 514 2.98 -16.46 -5.38
C ALA A 514 1.55 -16.62 -4.84
N GLY A 515 0.80 -17.62 -5.31
CA GLY A 515 -0.52 -17.95 -4.76
C GLY A 515 -0.45 -18.34 -3.28
N ALA A 516 0.64 -18.97 -2.84
CA ALA A 516 0.88 -19.28 -1.43
C ALA A 516 0.93 -18.00 -0.57
N SER A 517 1.66 -16.97 -1.03
CA SER A 517 1.77 -15.68 -0.37
C SER A 517 0.41 -14.99 -0.22
N GLY A 518 -0.46 -15.10 -1.24
CA GLY A 518 -1.84 -14.61 -1.18
C GLY A 518 -2.69 -15.28 -0.10
N ILE A 519 -2.59 -16.61 0.06
CA ILE A 519 -3.26 -17.34 1.15
C ILE A 519 -2.75 -16.83 2.51
N VAL A 520 -1.43 -16.77 2.70
CA VAL A 520 -0.84 -16.37 3.99
C VAL A 520 -1.18 -14.92 4.37
N LYS A 521 -1.22 -14.00 3.41
CA LYS A 521 -1.65 -12.61 3.65
C LYS A 521 -3.10 -12.52 4.10
N SER A 522 -4.05 -13.11 3.36
CA SER A 522 -5.47 -13.08 3.75
C SER A 522 -5.73 -13.79 5.08
N TYR A 523 -5.06 -14.93 5.34
CA TYR A 523 -5.22 -15.66 6.59
C TYR A 523 -4.64 -14.91 7.81
N ALA A 524 -3.69 -13.98 7.61
CA ALA A 524 -3.23 -13.09 8.67
C ALA A 524 -4.35 -12.14 9.16
N HIS A 525 -5.24 -11.69 8.28
CA HIS A 525 -6.43 -10.90 8.64
C HIS A 525 -7.50 -11.77 9.33
N GLU A 526 -7.63 -13.05 8.95
CA GLU A 526 -8.54 -14.00 9.63
C GLU A 526 -8.04 -14.42 11.02
N ARG A 527 -6.72 -14.38 11.25
CA ARG A 527 -6.05 -14.86 12.46
C ARG A 527 -4.91 -13.93 12.93
N PRO A 528 -5.22 -12.70 13.37
CA PRO A 528 -4.22 -11.71 13.81
C PRO A 528 -3.45 -12.12 15.08
N ASN A 529 -3.84 -13.21 15.74
CA ASN A 529 -3.13 -13.85 16.84
C ASN A 529 -1.92 -14.71 16.40
N LEU A 530 -1.71 -14.90 15.09
CA LEU A 530 -0.64 -15.73 14.53
C LEU A 530 0.49 -14.89 13.93
N ARG A 531 1.72 -15.37 14.05
CA ARG A 531 2.87 -14.85 13.30
C ARG A 531 2.80 -15.36 11.86
N CYS A 532 2.13 -14.60 10.99
CA CYS A 532 2.05 -14.90 9.56
C CYS A 532 3.26 -14.36 8.78
N ARG A 533 3.78 -15.14 7.82
CA ARG A 533 4.95 -14.72 7.02
C ARG A 533 5.02 -15.36 5.62
N ALA A 534 4.85 -14.56 4.57
CA ALA A 534 5.12 -14.93 3.19
C ALA A 534 6.51 -14.43 2.78
N TRP A 535 7.44 -15.35 2.51
CA TRP A 535 8.77 -15.04 2.02
C TRP A 535 8.86 -15.22 0.50
N ASP A 536 9.55 -14.30 -0.15
CA ASP A 536 10.21 -14.53 -1.44
C ASP A 536 11.74 -14.58 -1.25
N ILE A 537 12.42 -15.54 -1.88
CA ILE A 537 13.88 -15.66 -1.89
C ILE A 537 14.45 -15.63 -3.30
N HIS A 538 15.68 -15.12 -3.45
CA HIS A 538 16.40 -15.26 -4.70
C HIS A 538 16.66 -16.76 -4.97
N PRO A 539 16.34 -17.33 -6.14
CA PRO A 539 16.39 -18.78 -6.37
C PRO A 539 17.75 -19.44 -6.12
N GLU A 540 18.86 -18.70 -6.19
CA GLU A 540 20.19 -19.24 -5.86
C GLU A 540 20.37 -19.57 -4.37
N ALA A 541 19.57 -18.99 -3.46
CA ALA A 541 19.59 -19.33 -2.03
C ALA A 541 19.12 -20.78 -1.74
N LEU A 542 18.39 -21.41 -2.66
CA LEU A 542 18.02 -22.82 -2.59
C LEU A 542 19.23 -23.77 -2.64
N MET A 543 20.39 -23.27 -3.10
CA MET A 543 21.64 -24.03 -3.14
C MET A 543 22.31 -24.16 -1.76
N GLU A 544 21.89 -23.36 -0.77
CA GLU A 544 22.49 -23.29 0.57
C GLU A 544 21.42 -23.55 1.67
N PRO A 545 20.75 -24.72 1.66
CA PRO A 545 19.52 -24.97 2.44
C PRO A 545 19.69 -24.94 3.96
N GLU A 546 20.91 -25.13 4.50
CA GLU A 546 21.16 -24.99 5.94
C GLU A 546 21.12 -23.51 6.36
N GLU A 547 21.84 -22.64 5.65
CA GLU A 547 21.85 -21.20 5.96
C GLU A 547 20.49 -20.56 5.65
N LEU A 548 19.84 -20.96 4.56
CA LEU A 548 18.48 -20.55 4.25
C LEU A 548 17.50 -20.94 5.38
N ALA A 549 17.56 -22.18 5.88
CA ALA A 549 16.71 -22.60 6.99
C ALA A 549 17.01 -21.84 8.29
N GLU A 550 18.27 -21.53 8.59
CA GLU A 550 18.62 -20.67 9.73
C GLU A 550 18.10 -19.23 9.55
N ARG A 551 18.25 -18.62 8.37
CA ARG A 551 17.68 -17.29 8.03
C ARG A 551 16.16 -17.27 8.24
N LEU A 552 15.43 -18.26 7.72
CA LEU A 552 13.96 -18.35 7.80
C LEU A 552 13.46 -18.59 9.24
N VAL A 553 14.07 -19.51 9.98
CA VAL A 553 13.69 -19.78 11.38
C VAL A 553 13.99 -18.58 12.28
N ASN A 554 15.10 -17.87 12.05
CA ASN A 554 15.42 -16.66 12.80
C ASN A 554 14.46 -15.51 12.47
N ASP A 555 14.06 -15.31 11.21
CA ASP A 555 13.07 -14.29 10.86
C ASP A 555 11.68 -14.58 11.42
N LEU A 556 11.20 -15.83 11.32
CA LEU A 556 9.87 -16.18 11.82
C LEU A 556 9.78 -16.06 13.34
N PHE A 557 10.80 -16.55 14.06
CA PHE A 557 10.75 -16.65 15.52
C PHE A 557 11.29 -15.45 16.28
N GLU A 558 12.16 -14.62 15.70
CA GLU A 558 12.78 -13.49 16.41
C GLU A 558 12.34 -12.11 15.90
N LYS A 559 11.59 -12.03 14.79
CA LYS A 559 11.13 -10.76 14.17
C LYS A 559 9.63 -10.75 13.89
N SER A 560 8.97 -9.62 14.12
CA SER A 560 7.63 -9.29 13.60
C SER A 560 7.72 -8.27 12.45
N GLY A 561 6.77 -7.34 12.33
CA GLY A 561 6.55 -6.52 11.11
C GLY A 561 5.93 -7.31 9.95
N GLU A 562 5.97 -6.71 8.75
CA GLU A 562 5.30 -7.10 7.50
C GLU A 562 5.10 -8.61 7.27
N VAL A 563 3.87 -9.01 6.87
CA VAL A 563 3.60 -10.40 6.48
C VAL A 563 4.40 -10.80 5.22
N GLU A 564 4.44 -9.97 4.19
CA GLU A 564 5.06 -10.30 2.89
C GLU A 564 6.42 -9.61 2.73
N ILE A 565 7.52 -10.37 2.81
CA ILE A 565 8.89 -9.85 2.72
C ILE A 565 9.76 -10.61 1.71
N GLY A 566 10.60 -9.88 0.97
CA GLY A 566 11.63 -10.43 0.10
C GLY A 566 12.94 -10.58 0.87
N LEU A 567 13.68 -11.66 0.61
CA LEU A 567 15.00 -11.96 1.17
C LEU A 567 15.99 -12.13 0.00
N ASP A 568 16.82 -11.10 -0.21
CA ASP A 568 17.87 -11.12 -1.24
C ASP A 568 19.10 -11.92 -0.74
N LEU A 569 20.04 -12.22 -1.63
CA LEU A 569 21.25 -13.01 -1.34
C LEU A 569 22.09 -12.40 -0.21
N ASP A 570 22.18 -11.07 -0.18
CA ASP A 570 22.87 -10.30 0.85
C ASP A 570 22.19 -10.37 2.24
N GLY A 571 21.04 -11.03 2.36
CA GLY A 571 20.31 -11.26 3.61
C GLY A 571 19.40 -10.10 4.02
N ARG A 572 19.31 -9.03 3.21
CA ARG A 572 18.42 -7.89 3.48
C ARG A 572 16.97 -8.23 3.17
N ARG A 573 16.08 -7.63 3.97
CA ARG A 573 14.63 -7.72 3.87
C ARG A 573 14.09 -6.62 2.95
N TRP A 574 13.11 -6.94 2.11
CA TRP A 574 12.50 -6.01 1.15
C TRP A 574 10.98 -5.97 1.29
N ALA A 575 10.42 -4.78 1.49
CA ALA A 575 8.99 -4.49 1.50
C ALA A 575 8.44 -4.42 0.06
N LEU A 576 7.11 -4.40 -0.06
CA LEU A 576 6.41 -3.82 -1.22
C LEU A 576 5.70 -2.54 -0.79
N VAL A 577 5.88 -1.45 -1.54
CA VAL A 577 5.34 -0.12 -1.18
C VAL A 577 4.73 0.61 -2.36
N LEU A 578 3.88 1.59 -2.07
CA LEU A 578 3.01 2.31 -2.99
C LEU A 578 3.46 3.77 -3.13
N PHE A 579 4.09 4.11 -4.24
CA PHE A 579 4.56 5.47 -4.55
C PHE A 579 3.55 6.24 -5.43
N ASP A 580 3.33 7.55 -5.17
CA ASP A 580 2.64 8.47 -6.13
C ASP A 580 3.56 8.79 -7.33
N GLU A 581 3.96 7.75 -8.07
CA GLU A 581 4.65 7.92 -9.35
C GLU A 581 3.63 7.99 -10.48
N LYS A 582 3.48 9.19 -11.03
CA LYS A 582 2.63 9.50 -12.17
C LYS A 582 3.26 9.03 -13.48
N ILE A 583 2.43 8.55 -14.41
CA ILE A 583 2.85 8.35 -15.81
C ILE A 583 3.03 9.72 -16.44
N THR A 584 4.22 9.96 -17.02
CA THR A 584 4.59 11.24 -17.67
C THR A 584 4.64 11.15 -19.20
N THR A 585 4.38 9.98 -19.75
CA THR A 585 4.34 9.71 -21.20
C THR A 585 2.97 10.08 -21.77
N GLU A 586 2.91 10.51 -23.03
CA GLU A 586 1.63 10.72 -23.71
C GLU A 586 0.99 9.39 -24.17
N ARG A 587 -0.35 9.32 -24.18
CA ARG A 587 -1.10 8.15 -24.69
C ARG A 587 -0.81 7.92 -26.18
N THR A 588 -0.36 6.72 -26.53
CA THR A 588 -0.23 6.25 -27.92
C THR A 588 -1.54 5.55 -28.33
N PRO A 589 -2.29 6.06 -29.32
CA PRO A 589 -3.52 5.40 -29.78
C PRO A 589 -3.27 4.01 -30.39
N LEU A 590 -4.28 3.14 -30.27
CA LEU A 590 -4.27 1.82 -30.91
C LEU A 590 -4.13 1.92 -32.44
N GLN A 591 -3.70 0.84 -33.07
CA GLN A 591 -3.51 0.74 -34.51
C GLN A 591 -4.48 -0.28 -35.14
N SER A 592 -4.64 -0.25 -36.47
CA SER A 592 -5.57 -1.15 -37.19
C SER A 592 -5.16 -2.62 -37.19
N ASP A 593 -3.99 -2.95 -36.65
CA ASP A 593 -3.51 -4.32 -36.44
C ASP A 593 -3.55 -4.75 -34.96
N ASP A 594 -4.04 -3.89 -34.05
CA ASP A 594 -4.26 -4.26 -32.66
C ASP A 594 -5.51 -5.14 -32.53
N ILE A 595 -5.28 -6.38 -32.12
CA ILE A 595 -6.31 -7.40 -31.92
C ILE A 595 -6.21 -7.85 -30.46
N TRP A 596 -7.18 -7.44 -29.64
CA TRP A 596 -7.15 -7.65 -28.19
C TRP A 596 -8.16 -8.70 -27.75
N LEU A 597 -7.70 -9.72 -27.03
CA LEU A 597 -8.54 -10.76 -26.43
C LEU A 597 -8.93 -10.35 -25.00
N VAL A 598 -10.23 -10.16 -24.75
CA VAL A 598 -10.74 -9.54 -23.52
C VAL A 598 -11.66 -10.50 -22.77
N SER A 599 -11.15 -11.09 -21.69
CA SER A 599 -11.94 -11.98 -20.83
C SER A 599 -12.82 -11.19 -19.88
N GLY A 600 -14.13 -11.44 -19.85
CA GLY A 600 -15.08 -10.64 -19.07
C GLY A 600 -15.46 -9.32 -19.73
N GLY A 601 -14.95 -9.03 -20.94
CA GLY A 601 -15.17 -7.76 -21.65
C GLY A 601 -16.59 -7.52 -22.18
N GLY A 602 -17.57 -8.33 -21.80
CA GLY A 602 -18.97 -8.20 -22.25
C GLY A 602 -19.82 -7.24 -21.42
N SER A 603 -19.48 -7.02 -20.14
CA SER A 603 -20.24 -6.14 -19.24
C SER A 603 -19.38 -5.71 -18.04
N GLY A 604 -19.80 -4.67 -17.31
CA GLY A 604 -19.14 -4.24 -16.07
C GLY A 604 -17.78 -3.56 -16.29
N VAL A 605 -16.95 -3.52 -15.24
CA VAL A 605 -15.69 -2.75 -15.21
C VAL A 605 -14.77 -3.01 -16.40
N THR A 606 -14.65 -4.28 -16.82
CA THR A 606 -13.80 -4.68 -17.96
C THR A 606 -14.34 -4.17 -19.29
N ALA A 607 -15.68 -4.14 -19.48
CA ALA A 607 -16.29 -3.55 -20.66
C ALA A 607 -16.09 -2.02 -20.67
N SER A 608 -16.34 -1.34 -19.55
CA SER A 608 -16.12 0.11 -19.41
C SER A 608 -14.67 0.50 -19.74
N ALA A 609 -13.70 -0.29 -19.26
CA ALA A 609 -12.28 -0.09 -19.53
C ALA A 609 -11.93 -0.21 -21.03
N ILE A 610 -12.46 -1.22 -21.73
CA ILE A 610 -12.25 -1.37 -23.18
C ILE A 610 -12.95 -0.28 -23.99
N ILE A 611 -14.17 0.13 -23.59
CA ILE A 611 -14.86 1.27 -24.20
C ILE A 611 -13.99 2.54 -24.06
N GLY A 612 -13.37 2.76 -22.90
CA GLY A 612 -12.42 3.86 -22.69
C GLY A 612 -11.19 3.80 -23.61
N ALA A 613 -10.58 2.62 -23.79
CA ALA A 613 -9.43 2.45 -24.70
C ALA A 613 -9.81 2.67 -26.18
N ALA A 614 -11.00 2.25 -26.58
CA ALA A 614 -11.56 2.51 -27.91
C ALA A 614 -11.89 4.01 -28.10
N GLN A 615 -12.44 4.69 -27.09
CA GLN A 615 -12.71 6.13 -27.11
C GLN A 615 -11.43 6.98 -27.12
N ALA A 616 -10.35 6.50 -26.51
CA ALA A 616 -9.02 7.12 -26.60
C ALA A 616 -8.33 6.85 -27.96
N SER A 617 -8.89 5.96 -28.80
CA SER A 617 -8.32 5.51 -30.08
C SER A 617 -9.34 5.58 -31.22
N VAL A 618 -9.99 6.74 -31.38
CA VAL A 618 -11.02 6.96 -32.42
C VAL A 618 -10.44 6.75 -33.83
N ASP A 619 -11.20 6.08 -34.69
CA ASP A 619 -10.87 5.72 -36.07
C ASP A 619 -9.57 4.89 -36.25
N ALA A 620 -9.04 4.29 -35.17
CA ALA A 620 -7.88 3.41 -35.23
C ALA A 620 -8.11 2.12 -36.04
N GLY A 621 -9.35 1.61 -36.06
CA GLY A 621 -9.72 0.37 -36.74
C GLY A 621 -9.30 -0.91 -36.01
N ALA A 622 -9.00 -0.81 -34.71
CA ALA A 622 -8.62 -1.94 -33.87
C ALA A 622 -9.77 -2.94 -33.68
N HIS A 623 -9.44 -4.16 -33.24
CA HIS A 623 -10.41 -5.23 -33.01
C HIS A 623 -10.38 -5.81 -31.59
N PHE A 624 -11.56 -5.90 -30.97
CA PHE A 624 -11.74 -6.45 -29.62
C PHE A 624 -12.52 -7.76 -29.65
N VAL A 625 -11.88 -8.84 -29.22
CA VAL A 625 -12.46 -10.18 -29.09
C VAL A 625 -12.95 -10.34 -27.66
N LEU A 626 -14.24 -10.10 -27.45
CA LEU A 626 -14.87 -10.06 -26.13
C LEU A 626 -15.35 -11.47 -25.73
N LEU A 627 -15.04 -11.91 -24.52
CA LEU A 627 -15.39 -13.24 -24.02
C LEU A 627 -16.26 -13.17 -22.76
N GLY A 628 -17.24 -14.07 -22.66
CA GLY A 628 -17.97 -14.33 -21.42
C GLY A 628 -18.94 -15.50 -21.54
N ARG A 629 -19.52 -15.93 -20.42
CA ARG A 629 -20.35 -17.15 -20.34
C ARG A 629 -21.80 -16.97 -20.82
N THR A 630 -22.25 -15.72 -21.01
CA THR A 630 -23.61 -15.41 -21.44
C THR A 630 -23.80 -15.77 -22.91
N LYS A 631 -24.83 -16.55 -23.25
CA LYS A 631 -25.23 -16.70 -24.66
C LYS A 631 -26.04 -15.49 -25.08
N LEU A 632 -25.65 -14.85 -26.19
CA LEU A 632 -26.39 -13.74 -26.76
C LEU A 632 -27.79 -14.18 -27.18
N ILE A 633 -28.78 -13.34 -26.86
CA ILE A 633 -30.19 -13.49 -27.21
C ILE A 633 -30.48 -12.49 -28.35
N GLU A 634 -30.87 -13.00 -29.51
CA GLU A 634 -30.91 -12.25 -30.79
C GLU A 634 -31.74 -10.96 -30.71
N GLU A 635 -32.92 -11.00 -30.06
CA GLU A 635 -33.79 -9.83 -29.91
C GLU A 635 -33.16 -8.67 -29.12
N THR A 636 -32.25 -8.94 -28.17
CA THR A 636 -31.63 -7.88 -27.33
C THR A 636 -30.72 -6.93 -28.12
N SER A 637 -30.34 -7.29 -29.35
CA SER A 637 -29.61 -6.40 -30.26
C SER A 637 -30.46 -5.24 -30.77
N GLU A 638 -31.79 -5.37 -30.78
CA GLU A 638 -32.74 -4.31 -31.15
C GLU A 638 -33.11 -3.40 -29.96
N TRP A 639 -32.62 -3.70 -28.75
CA TRP A 639 -33.02 -3.03 -27.49
C TRP A 639 -32.11 -1.87 -27.08
N LEU A 640 -31.14 -1.48 -27.92
CA LEU A 640 -30.14 -0.47 -27.59
C LEU A 640 -30.77 0.90 -27.25
N ASP A 641 -31.78 1.30 -28.01
CA ASP A 641 -32.50 2.58 -27.86
C ASP A 641 -33.80 2.46 -27.02
N TRP A 642 -34.05 1.33 -26.36
CA TRP A 642 -35.30 1.10 -25.60
C TRP A 642 -35.34 1.85 -24.26
N SER A 643 -36.49 2.41 -23.92
CA SER A 643 -36.75 3.00 -22.59
C SER A 643 -36.87 1.92 -21.50
N ASN A 644 -36.73 2.34 -20.25
CA ASN A 644 -36.94 1.46 -19.09
C ASN A 644 -38.38 0.89 -19.05
N GLU A 645 -39.37 1.62 -19.61
CA GLU A 645 -40.76 1.16 -19.71
C GLU A 645 -40.85 -0.04 -20.66
N GLN A 646 -40.25 0.03 -21.85
CA GLN A 646 -40.23 -1.06 -22.83
C GLN A 646 -39.49 -2.30 -22.31
N LEU A 647 -38.42 -2.09 -21.53
CA LEU A 647 -37.68 -3.18 -20.89
C LEU A 647 -38.51 -3.85 -19.78
N ASN A 648 -39.28 -3.08 -19.02
CA ASN A 648 -40.23 -3.62 -18.04
C ASN A 648 -41.39 -4.37 -18.73
N GLU A 649 -41.97 -3.84 -19.81
CA GLU A 649 -43.00 -4.53 -20.61
C GLU A 649 -42.51 -5.92 -21.07
N ARG A 650 -41.28 -6.01 -21.60
CA ARG A 650 -40.70 -7.31 -22.01
C ARG A 650 -40.35 -8.20 -20.81
N LYS A 651 -39.92 -7.64 -19.67
CA LYS A 651 -39.73 -8.40 -18.42
C LYS A 651 -41.03 -9.07 -17.95
N MET A 652 -42.17 -8.38 -18.08
CA MET A 652 -43.49 -8.93 -17.73
C MET A 652 -43.93 -10.03 -18.69
N GLN A 653 -43.75 -9.85 -20.01
CA GLN A 653 -44.06 -10.89 -21.01
C GLN A 653 -43.29 -12.19 -20.73
N LEU A 654 -42.01 -12.11 -20.34
CA LEU A 654 -41.25 -13.29 -19.92
C LEU A 654 -41.85 -13.99 -18.69
N ARG A 655 -42.52 -13.27 -17.77
CA ARG A 655 -43.21 -13.89 -16.63
C ARG A 655 -44.49 -14.61 -17.06
N GLU A 656 -45.23 -14.05 -18.00
CA GLU A 656 -46.40 -14.73 -18.60
C GLU A 656 -45.97 -16.02 -19.31
N GLU A 657 -44.90 -15.98 -20.11
CA GLU A 657 -44.27 -17.15 -20.76
C GLU A 657 -43.90 -18.24 -19.72
N LEU A 658 -43.24 -17.87 -18.62
CA LEU A 658 -42.85 -18.81 -17.55
C LEU A 658 -44.05 -19.42 -16.81
N ILE A 659 -45.14 -18.66 -16.64
CA ILE A 659 -46.36 -19.13 -15.98
C ILE A 659 -47.14 -20.12 -16.89
N GLU A 660 -47.17 -19.88 -18.20
CA GLU A 660 -47.71 -20.84 -19.17
C GLU A 660 -46.88 -22.14 -19.19
N GLU A 661 -45.55 -22.06 -19.20
CA GLU A 661 -44.67 -23.24 -19.15
C GLU A 661 -44.80 -24.01 -17.81
N ALA A 662 -44.90 -23.30 -16.68
CA ALA A 662 -45.12 -23.88 -15.35
C ALA A 662 -46.48 -24.57 -15.17
N SER A 663 -47.34 -24.57 -16.20
CA SER A 663 -48.61 -25.32 -16.23
C SER A 663 -49.59 -24.97 -15.08
N GLY A 664 -49.44 -23.80 -14.46
CA GLY A 664 -50.26 -23.31 -13.36
C GLY A 664 -49.67 -23.44 -11.94
N GLU A 665 -48.39 -23.80 -11.79
CA GLU A 665 -47.66 -23.61 -10.51
C GLU A 665 -47.17 -22.16 -10.38
N LYS A 666 -47.03 -21.64 -9.15
CA LYS A 666 -46.59 -20.25 -8.91
C LYS A 666 -45.09 -20.10 -9.22
N VAL A 667 -44.76 -19.20 -10.16
CA VAL A 667 -43.38 -18.86 -10.51
C VAL A 667 -42.82 -17.88 -9.46
N SER A 668 -41.85 -18.34 -8.66
CA SER A 668 -41.19 -17.48 -7.69
C SER A 668 -40.30 -16.43 -8.36
N ILE A 669 -39.98 -15.38 -7.62
CA ILE A 669 -39.40 -14.17 -8.18
C ILE A 669 -37.89 -14.27 -8.31
N VAL A 670 -37.28 -15.06 -7.44
CA VAL A 670 -35.94 -15.62 -7.67
C VAL A 670 -35.88 -16.35 -9.01
N ALA A 671 -36.88 -17.16 -9.38
CA ALA A 671 -36.90 -17.84 -10.68
C ALA A 671 -37.09 -16.87 -11.85
N TRP A 672 -38.00 -15.89 -11.75
CA TRP A 672 -38.23 -14.87 -12.78
C TRP A 672 -37.04 -13.92 -12.98
N ASN A 673 -36.44 -13.40 -11.90
CA ASN A 673 -35.24 -12.55 -11.98
C ASN A 673 -34.04 -13.34 -12.54
N ASN A 674 -33.89 -14.63 -12.19
CA ASN A 674 -32.88 -15.50 -12.80
C ASN A 674 -33.13 -15.76 -14.29
N ALA A 675 -34.39 -15.84 -14.73
CA ALA A 675 -34.74 -15.95 -16.15
C ALA A 675 -34.54 -14.63 -16.92
N TRP A 676 -34.70 -13.48 -16.27
CA TRP A 676 -34.49 -12.14 -16.86
C TRP A 676 -33.01 -11.75 -16.94
N ALA A 677 -32.18 -12.15 -15.98
CA ALA A 677 -30.76 -11.78 -15.92
C ALA A 677 -29.94 -12.08 -17.21
N PRO A 678 -30.17 -13.19 -17.95
CA PRO A 678 -29.59 -13.41 -19.28
C PRO A 678 -29.92 -12.31 -20.30
N TYR A 679 -31.15 -11.81 -20.33
CA TYR A 679 -31.57 -10.74 -21.25
C TYR A 679 -30.88 -9.41 -20.94
N VAL A 680 -30.79 -9.04 -19.66
CA VAL A 680 -30.05 -7.85 -19.21
C VAL A 680 -28.58 -7.94 -19.64
N ARG A 681 -27.90 -9.04 -19.29
CA ARG A 681 -26.49 -9.26 -19.68
C ARG A 681 -26.29 -9.27 -21.19
N SER A 682 -27.24 -9.81 -21.95
CA SER A 682 -27.18 -9.81 -23.42
C SER A 682 -27.32 -8.39 -24.00
N LYS A 683 -28.22 -7.56 -23.44
CA LYS A 683 -28.34 -6.13 -23.77
C LYS A 683 -27.05 -5.37 -23.44
N ASP A 684 -26.41 -5.64 -22.30
CA ASP A 684 -25.14 -5.00 -21.89
C ASP A 684 -24.00 -5.32 -22.87
N ILE A 685 -23.93 -6.57 -23.35
CA ILE A 685 -22.96 -7.00 -24.36
C ILE A 685 -23.24 -6.30 -25.71
N CYS A 686 -24.48 -6.25 -26.15
CA CYS A 686 -24.86 -5.51 -27.37
C CYS A 686 -24.51 -4.00 -27.24
N THR A 687 -24.72 -3.42 -26.05
CA THR A 687 -24.39 -2.02 -25.74
C THR A 687 -22.88 -1.79 -25.82
N THR A 688 -22.09 -2.71 -25.25
CA THR A 688 -20.61 -2.67 -25.31
C THR A 688 -20.08 -2.76 -26.75
N ILE A 689 -20.62 -3.69 -27.56
CA ILE A 689 -20.27 -3.83 -28.99
C ILE A 689 -20.63 -2.56 -29.76
N SER A 690 -21.80 -1.97 -29.50
CA SER A 690 -22.25 -0.72 -30.12
C SER A 690 -21.35 0.46 -29.76
N ALA A 691 -21.03 0.63 -28.47
CA ALA A 691 -20.17 1.70 -27.97
C ALA A 691 -18.76 1.64 -28.57
N ILE A 692 -18.15 0.45 -28.67
CA ILE A 692 -16.86 0.27 -29.36
C ILE A 692 -17.00 0.60 -30.86
N SER A 693 -18.05 0.11 -31.52
CA SER A 693 -18.27 0.34 -32.96
C SER A 693 -18.49 1.83 -33.30
N ALA A 694 -19.09 2.60 -32.39
CA ALA A 694 -19.28 4.05 -32.54
C ALA A 694 -17.96 4.85 -32.54
N THR A 695 -16.84 4.26 -32.11
CA THR A 695 -15.50 4.89 -32.15
C THR A 695 -14.74 4.64 -33.45
N GLY A 696 -15.31 3.94 -34.44
CA GLY A 696 -14.61 3.51 -35.66
C GLY A 696 -13.76 2.24 -35.49
N ASN A 697 -13.71 1.68 -34.27
CA ASN A 697 -13.14 0.37 -33.99
C ASN A 697 -14.19 -0.75 -34.17
N SER A 698 -13.85 -2.01 -33.87
CA SER A 698 -14.78 -3.13 -34.02
C SER A 698 -14.68 -4.16 -32.89
N ALA A 699 -15.80 -4.79 -32.54
CA ALA A 699 -15.85 -5.86 -31.53
C ALA A 699 -16.55 -7.12 -32.05
N GLN A 700 -16.17 -8.28 -31.54
CA GLN A 700 -16.81 -9.57 -31.78
C GLN A 700 -16.90 -10.32 -30.44
N TYR A 701 -18.09 -10.81 -30.08
CA TYR A 701 -18.32 -11.50 -28.80
C TYR A 701 -18.45 -13.01 -28.98
N PHE A 702 -17.80 -13.77 -28.10
CA PHE A 702 -17.90 -15.24 -28.05
C PHE A 702 -18.43 -15.69 -26.68
N ALA A 703 -19.48 -16.52 -26.71
CA ALA A 703 -20.07 -17.14 -25.54
C ALA A 703 -19.23 -18.36 -25.09
N CYS A 704 -18.24 -18.13 -24.24
CA CYS A 704 -17.19 -19.07 -23.86
C CYS A 704 -16.87 -18.98 -22.36
N ASP A 705 -16.56 -20.10 -21.71
CA ASP A 705 -15.94 -20.10 -20.38
C ASP A 705 -14.44 -19.88 -20.51
N THR A 706 -13.86 -18.97 -19.73
CA THR A 706 -12.45 -18.62 -19.85
C THR A 706 -11.51 -19.75 -19.44
N THR A 707 -12.02 -20.79 -18.76
CA THR A 707 -11.26 -21.99 -18.40
C THR A 707 -11.29 -23.09 -19.47
N ASP A 708 -12.06 -22.92 -20.55
CA ASP A 708 -12.14 -23.85 -21.69
C ASP A 708 -11.04 -23.56 -22.73
N SER A 709 -9.90 -24.24 -22.58
CA SER A 709 -8.75 -24.12 -23.47
C SER A 709 -8.94 -24.74 -24.87
N GLU A 710 -9.91 -25.64 -25.05
CA GLU A 710 -10.20 -26.22 -26.38
C GLU A 710 -10.98 -25.20 -27.21
N THR A 711 -12.09 -24.67 -26.66
CA THR A 711 -12.88 -23.62 -27.33
C THR A 711 -12.08 -22.33 -27.54
N LEU A 712 -11.25 -21.91 -26.56
CA LEU A 712 -10.39 -20.74 -26.75
C LEU A 712 -9.29 -20.97 -27.81
N GLY A 713 -8.78 -22.19 -27.94
CA GLY A 713 -7.87 -22.56 -29.03
C GLY A 713 -8.52 -22.46 -30.42
N GLU A 714 -9.79 -22.87 -30.54
CA GLU A 714 -10.56 -22.69 -31.78
C GLU A 714 -10.80 -21.19 -32.10
N ILE A 715 -11.17 -20.38 -31.10
CA ILE A 715 -11.36 -18.92 -31.26
C ILE A 715 -10.06 -18.22 -31.66
N GLY A 716 -8.94 -18.52 -30.98
CA GLY A 716 -7.62 -17.96 -31.31
C GLY A 716 -7.22 -18.25 -32.76
N LYS A 717 -7.51 -19.47 -33.22
CA LYS A 717 -7.30 -19.88 -34.61
C LYS A 717 -8.24 -19.17 -35.60
N GLU A 718 -9.53 -19.03 -35.31
CA GLU A 718 -10.48 -18.29 -36.18
C GLU A 718 -10.01 -16.84 -36.40
N ILE A 719 -9.60 -16.17 -35.32
CA ILE A 719 -9.10 -14.79 -35.36
C ILE A 719 -7.77 -14.72 -36.12
N GLY A 720 -6.85 -15.66 -35.90
CA GLY A 720 -5.58 -15.76 -36.62
C GLY A 720 -5.74 -15.97 -38.13
N GLU A 721 -6.64 -16.86 -38.56
CA GLU A 721 -6.93 -17.11 -39.98
C GLU A 721 -7.75 -15.97 -40.64
N GLY A 722 -8.59 -15.26 -39.88
CA GLY A 722 -9.54 -14.27 -40.40
C GLY A 722 -9.10 -12.81 -40.33
N ARG A 723 -8.26 -12.42 -39.36
CA ARG A 723 -7.87 -11.02 -39.08
C ARG A 723 -6.37 -10.85 -38.88
N GLY A 724 -5.73 -11.78 -38.18
CA GLY A 724 -4.31 -11.72 -37.81
C GLY A 724 -4.09 -12.16 -36.36
N ALA A 725 -2.82 -12.16 -35.93
CA ALA A 725 -2.44 -12.57 -34.59
C ALA A 725 -3.02 -11.64 -33.51
N ILE A 726 -3.49 -12.22 -32.42
CA ILE A 726 -3.92 -11.53 -31.20
C ILE A 726 -2.68 -10.89 -30.58
N THR A 727 -2.67 -9.56 -30.50
CA THR A 727 -1.52 -8.77 -30.06
C THR A 727 -1.63 -8.29 -28.61
N GLY A 728 -2.82 -8.33 -28.01
CA GLY A 728 -3.04 -7.97 -26.62
C GLY A 728 -3.98 -8.91 -25.89
N ILE A 729 -3.77 -9.08 -24.58
CA ILE A 729 -4.71 -9.79 -23.69
C ILE A 729 -5.09 -8.87 -22.52
N ILE A 730 -6.39 -8.69 -22.30
CA ILE A 730 -6.95 -7.95 -21.16
C ILE A 730 -7.77 -8.93 -20.32
N HIS A 731 -7.19 -9.38 -19.22
CA HIS A 731 -7.74 -10.41 -18.35
C HIS A 731 -8.53 -9.80 -17.18
N GLY A 732 -9.78 -9.45 -17.46
CA GLY A 732 -10.76 -8.94 -16.49
C GLY A 732 -11.84 -9.95 -16.09
N ALA A 733 -11.55 -11.25 -16.17
CA ALA A 733 -12.47 -12.30 -15.71
C ALA A 733 -12.17 -12.67 -14.24
N GLY A 734 -13.23 -12.95 -13.49
CA GLY A 734 -13.13 -13.32 -12.09
C GLY A 734 -14.48 -13.70 -11.50
N ILE A 735 -14.42 -14.43 -10.39
CA ILE A 735 -15.52 -14.60 -9.43
C ILE A 735 -14.92 -14.40 -8.04
N GLU A 736 -15.79 -14.13 -7.08
CA GLU A 736 -15.46 -13.82 -5.70
C GLU A 736 -16.61 -14.39 -4.83
N ASP A 737 -16.25 -14.97 -3.70
CA ASP A 737 -17.15 -15.59 -2.71
C ASP A 737 -16.46 -15.61 -1.33
N SER A 738 -16.47 -14.46 -0.64
CA SER A 738 -15.81 -14.25 0.64
C SER A 738 -16.39 -15.14 1.75
N LYS A 739 -15.55 -16.01 2.32
CA LYS A 739 -15.86 -16.92 3.43
C LYS A 739 -14.58 -17.21 4.21
N LEU A 740 -14.64 -17.25 5.54
CA LEU A 740 -13.49 -17.66 6.36
C LEU A 740 -12.98 -19.06 5.96
N VAL A 741 -11.71 -19.34 6.15
CA VAL A 741 -11.07 -20.63 5.78
C VAL A 741 -11.76 -21.84 6.42
N SER A 742 -12.28 -21.68 7.64
CA SER A 742 -13.14 -22.64 8.34
C SER A 742 -14.35 -23.09 7.50
N ASP A 743 -15.00 -22.17 6.79
CA ASP A 743 -16.33 -22.34 6.18
C ASP A 743 -16.30 -22.36 4.64
N LYS A 744 -15.23 -21.85 4.03
CA LYS A 744 -15.01 -21.84 2.58
C LYS A 744 -14.91 -23.28 2.04
N ASN A 745 -15.72 -23.63 1.04
CA ASN A 745 -15.71 -24.95 0.43
C ASN A 745 -14.59 -25.13 -0.62
N TRP A 746 -14.19 -26.37 -0.87
CA TRP A 746 -13.10 -26.70 -1.79
C TRP A 746 -13.41 -26.29 -3.24
N GLU A 747 -14.65 -26.53 -3.67
CA GLU A 747 -15.17 -26.20 -5.00
C GLU A 747 -15.18 -24.68 -5.21
N VAL A 748 -15.50 -23.91 -4.16
CA VAL A 748 -15.44 -22.44 -4.16
C VAL A 748 -13.99 -21.98 -4.36
N PHE A 749 -13.08 -22.38 -3.46
CA PHE A 749 -11.66 -22.05 -3.54
C PHE A 749 -11.08 -22.37 -4.93
N SER A 750 -11.34 -23.58 -5.42
CA SER A 750 -10.89 -24.04 -6.73
C SER A 750 -11.47 -23.18 -7.87
N SER A 751 -12.76 -22.87 -7.84
CA SER A 751 -13.40 -22.07 -8.89
C SER A 751 -12.88 -20.61 -8.94
N VAL A 752 -12.66 -19.99 -7.78
CA VAL A 752 -12.12 -18.62 -7.64
C VAL A 752 -10.68 -18.54 -8.16
N VAL A 753 -9.84 -19.53 -7.83
CA VAL A 753 -8.46 -19.60 -8.35
C VAL A 753 -8.46 -19.87 -9.86
N ARG A 754 -9.20 -20.87 -10.33
CA ARG A 754 -9.10 -21.35 -11.73
C ARG A 754 -9.60 -20.33 -12.76
N VAL A 755 -10.65 -19.56 -12.49
CA VAL A 755 -11.14 -18.54 -13.45
C VAL A 755 -10.07 -17.49 -13.80
N LYS A 756 -9.14 -17.23 -12.87
CA LYS A 756 -7.99 -16.34 -13.04
C LYS A 756 -6.74 -17.06 -13.53
N VAL A 757 -6.33 -18.11 -12.83
CA VAL A 757 -5.06 -18.80 -13.07
C VAL A 757 -5.11 -19.69 -14.32
N ASP A 758 -6.13 -20.53 -14.47
CA ASP A 758 -6.32 -21.33 -15.70
C ASP A 758 -6.80 -20.43 -16.84
N GLY A 759 -7.63 -19.43 -16.52
CA GLY A 759 -8.13 -18.43 -17.46
C GLY A 759 -7.01 -17.69 -18.18
N TRP A 760 -6.05 -17.13 -17.44
CA TRP A 760 -4.87 -16.48 -18.03
C TRP A 760 -4.13 -17.39 -19.01
N LYS A 761 -3.84 -18.64 -18.62
CA LYS A 761 -3.15 -19.62 -19.48
C LYS A 761 -3.90 -19.90 -20.79
N ALA A 762 -5.23 -20.08 -20.72
CA ALA A 762 -6.03 -20.40 -21.89
C ALA A 762 -6.08 -19.23 -22.89
N LEU A 763 -6.11 -17.99 -22.38
CA LEU A 763 -6.00 -16.77 -23.19
C LEU A 763 -4.63 -16.65 -23.86
N VAL A 764 -3.54 -16.91 -23.13
CA VAL A 764 -2.17 -16.93 -23.69
C VAL A 764 -2.06 -17.98 -24.81
N SER A 765 -2.55 -19.19 -24.57
CA SER A 765 -2.51 -20.26 -25.57
C SER A 765 -3.33 -19.93 -26.82
N ALA A 766 -4.50 -19.29 -26.67
CA ALA A 766 -5.29 -18.79 -27.79
C ALA A 766 -4.53 -17.73 -28.62
N ALA A 767 -3.77 -16.85 -27.96
CA ALA A 767 -2.94 -15.87 -28.64
C ALA A 767 -1.75 -16.52 -29.37
N GLU A 768 -1.03 -17.46 -28.74
CA GLU A 768 0.03 -18.25 -29.39
C GLU A 768 -0.49 -18.98 -30.64
N VAL A 769 -1.64 -19.64 -30.54
CA VAL A 769 -2.30 -20.35 -31.65
C VAL A 769 -2.76 -19.41 -32.77
N SER A 770 -3.08 -18.15 -32.46
CA SER A 770 -3.37 -17.12 -33.48
C SER A 770 -2.12 -16.67 -34.26
N GLY A 771 -0.92 -17.02 -33.80
CA GLY A 771 0.35 -16.76 -34.49
C GLY A 771 1.21 -15.63 -33.92
N ILE A 772 1.02 -15.24 -32.66
CA ILE A 772 1.92 -14.28 -31.98
C ILE A 772 3.15 -14.99 -31.40
N GLU A 773 4.33 -14.36 -31.46
CA GLU A 773 5.54 -14.84 -30.75
C GLU A 773 5.66 -14.20 -29.35
N ASP A 774 5.35 -12.90 -29.24
CA ASP A 774 5.34 -12.15 -27.99
C ASP A 774 4.20 -11.10 -28.05
N LEU A 775 3.42 -10.99 -26.97
CA LEU A 775 2.32 -10.00 -26.88
C LEU A 775 2.88 -8.56 -26.88
N ARG A 776 2.17 -7.63 -27.53
CA ARG A 776 2.42 -6.18 -27.36
C ARG A 776 1.99 -5.74 -25.96
N VAL A 777 0.76 -6.06 -25.56
CA VAL A 777 0.13 -5.63 -24.30
C VAL A 777 -0.41 -6.83 -23.53
N ALA A 778 -0.18 -6.84 -22.22
CA ALA A 778 -0.84 -7.75 -21.28
C ALA A 778 -1.37 -6.95 -20.08
N CYS A 779 -2.65 -7.05 -19.78
CA CYS A 779 -3.20 -6.48 -18.55
C CYS A 779 -3.99 -7.52 -17.78
N SER A 780 -3.76 -7.62 -16.47
CA SER A 780 -4.58 -8.42 -15.55
C SER A 780 -5.27 -7.51 -14.54
N PHE A 781 -6.58 -7.66 -14.38
CA PHE A 781 -7.32 -6.95 -13.34
C PHE A 781 -7.21 -7.78 -12.06
N THR A 782 -6.33 -7.34 -11.17
CA THR A 782 -6.14 -7.94 -9.85
C THR A 782 -6.93 -7.15 -8.81
N SER A 783 -6.57 -7.21 -7.53
CA SER A 783 -7.30 -6.53 -6.46
C SER A 783 -6.37 -6.14 -5.32
N VAL A 784 -6.74 -5.11 -4.55
CA VAL A 784 -6.10 -4.77 -3.27
C VAL A 784 -5.97 -5.98 -2.34
N ALA A 785 -6.94 -6.91 -2.34
CA ALA A 785 -6.85 -8.16 -1.58
C ALA A 785 -5.70 -9.08 -2.05
N GLY A 786 -5.29 -9.03 -3.33
CA GLY A 786 -4.10 -9.70 -3.84
C GLY A 786 -2.80 -9.11 -3.30
N ARG A 787 -2.71 -7.78 -3.18
CA ARG A 787 -1.55 -7.09 -2.62
C ARG A 787 -1.46 -7.22 -1.10
N PHE A 788 -2.53 -6.91 -0.38
CA PHE A 788 -2.55 -6.76 1.09
C PHE A 788 -3.07 -7.97 1.87
N GLY A 789 -3.75 -8.91 1.18
CA GLY A 789 -4.66 -9.85 1.84
C GLY A 789 -5.97 -9.20 2.26
N ASN A 790 -6.99 -10.00 2.55
CA ASN A 790 -8.23 -9.59 3.21
C ASN A 790 -8.91 -10.79 3.88
N GLY A 791 -9.65 -10.58 4.96
CA GLY A 791 -10.36 -11.65 5.67
C GLY A 791 -11.38 -12.36 4.77
N GLY A 792 -11.39 -13.69 4.78
CA GLY A 792 -12.30 -14.52 3.99
C GLY A 792 -11.98 -14.60 2.48
N GLN A 793 -10.90 -13.94 2.04
CA GLN A 793 -10.49 -13.82 0.63
C GLN A 793 -9.15 -14.52 0.37
N THR A 794 -8.93 -15.69 0.96
CA THR A 794 -7.70 -16.48 0.80
C THR A 794 -7.51 -17.06 -0.61
N ASP A 795 -8.57 -17.54 -1.25
CA ASP A 795 -8.59 -17.93 -2.66
C ASP A 795 -8.41 -16.75 -3.61
N TYR A 796 -9.15 -15.67 -3.38
CA TYR A 796 -9.13 -14.49 -4.23
C TYR A 796 -7.77 -13.77 -4.16
N ALA A 797 -7.17 -13.66 -2.98
CA ALA A 797 -5.82 -13.13 -2.81
C ALA A 797 -4.75 -14.03 -3.46
N ALA A 798 -4.87 -15.36 -3.35
CA ALA A 798 -3.98 -16.30 -4.04
C ALA A 798 -4.04 -16.12 -5.56
N ALA A 799 -5.25 -16.13 -6.12
CA ALA A 799 -5.52 -15.98 -7.54
C ALA A 799 -4.97 -14.65 -8.11
N ASN A 800 -5.12 -13.55 -7.36
CA ASN A 800 -4.61 -12.24 -7.74
C ASN A 800 -3.09 -12.14 -7.59
N SER A 801 -2.50 -12.68 -6.51
CA SER A 801 -1.04 -12.68 -6.28
C SER A 801 -0.25 -13.36 -7.41
N VAL A 802 -0.79 -14.46 -7.97
CA VAL A 802 -0.22 -15.14 -9.15
C VAL A 802 -0.19 -14.20 -10.37
N LEU A 803 -1.27 -13.46 -10.63
CA LEU A 803 -1.37 -12.54 -11.76
C LEU A 803 -0.52 -11.28 -11.57
N ASP A 804 -0.45 -10.74 -10.34
CA ASP A 804 0.43 -9.62 -9.98
C ASP A 804 1.90 -9.94 -10.29
N VAL A 805 2.36 -11.13 -9.88
CA VAL A 805 3.73 -11.62 -10.12
C VAL A 805 3.96 -12.00 -11.59
N GLU A 806 2.94 -12.50 -12.30
CA GLU A 806 3.03 -12.82 -13.72
C GLU A 806 3.18 -11.59 -14.61
N MET A 807 2.42 -10.52 -14.35
CA MET A 807 2.59 -9.27 -15.09
C MET A 807 3.97 -8.66 -14.84
N ALA A 808 4.51 -8.80 -13.63
CA ALA A 808 5.91 -8.43 -13.34
C ALA A 808 6.92 -9.28 -14.13
N ARG A 809 6.75 -10.61 -14.17
CA ARG A 809 7.59 -11.55 -14.94
C ARG A 809 7.63 -11.20 -16.43
N LEU A 810 6.46 -10.90 -17.01
CA LEU A 810 6.32 -10.52 -18.42
C LEU A 810 6.89 -9.13 -18.69
N SER A 811 6.68 -8.16 -17.79
CA SER A 811 7.25 -6.80 -17.90
C SER A 811 8.78 -6.85 -17.87
N ALA A 812 9.37 -7.61 -16.95
CA ALA A 812 10.81 -7.84 -16.84
C ALA A 812 11.43 -8.58 -18.05
N SER A 813 10.63 -9.14 -18.96
CA SER A 813 11.12 -9.64 -20.25
C SER A 813 11.70 -8.53 -21.11
N GLY A 814 11.14 -7.31 -21.05
CA GLY A 814 11.41 -6.19 -21.95
C GLY A 814 10.71 -6.29 -23.32
N LYS A 815 9.83 -7.28 -23.52
CA LYS A 815 9.14 -7.51 -24.80
C LYS A 815 7.67 -7.10 -24.80
N THR A 816 6.97 -7.37 -23.69
CA THR A 816 5.54 -7.11 -23.53
C THR A 816 5.31 -5.99 -22.52
N GLN A 817 4.46 -5.02 -22.86
CA GLN A 817 3.93 -4.05 -21.91
C GLN A 817 2.90 -4.76 -21.02
N ALA A 818 3.41 -5.38 -19.95
CA ALA A 818 2.62 -6.14 -18.99
C ALA A 818 2.38 -5.35 -17.70
N VAL A 819 1.11 -5.30 -17.25
CA VAL A 819 0.67 -4.55 -16.06
C VAL A 819 -0.45 -5.28 -15.31
N ALA A 820 -0.26 -5.52 -14.03
CA ALA A 820 -1.35 -5.88 -13.12
C ALA A 820 -1.89 -4.61 -12.47
N ILE A 821 -3.22 -4.43 -12.49
CA ILE A 821 -3.89 -3.32 -11.82
C ILE A 821 -4.74 -3.90 -10.69
N ALA A 822 -4.29 -3.68 -9.46
CA ALA A 822 -4.95 -4.08 -8.24
C ALA A 822 -6.00 -3.03 -7.85
N TRP A 823 -7.26 -3.32 -8.18
CA TRP A 823 -8.37 -2.41 -7.91
C TRP A 823 -8.87 -2.50 -6.46
N THR A 824 -9.22 -1.35 -5.87
CA THR A 824 -10.19 -1.27 -4.76
C THR A 824 -11.62 -1.60 -5.25
N GLY A 825 -12.62 -1.55 -4.38
CA GLY A 825 -14.03 -1.67 -4.76
C GLY A 825 -14.43 -0.58 -5.77
N TRP A 826 -14.96 -0.95 -6.93
CA TRP A 826 -15.48 0.01 -7.92
C TRP A 826 -16.88 0.45 -7.51
N LYS A 827 -17.12 1.76 -7.52
CA LYS A 827 -18.43 2.35 -7.26
C LYS A 827 -19.36 2.21 -8.47
N ASP A 828 -20.66 2.08 -8.24
CA ASP A 828 -21.75 2.10 -9.23
C ASP A 828 -21.74 0.97 -10.30
N VAL A 829 -20.61 0.26 -10.49
CA VAL A 829 -20.46 -0.88 -11.42
C VAL A 829 -19.48 -1.93 -10.89
N GLY A 830 -19.92 -3.18 -10.70
CA GLY A 830 -19.02 -4.35 -10.67
C GLY A 830 -19.44 -5.48 -9.75
N MET A 831 -18.47 -6.04 -9.01
CA MET A 831 -18.73 -7.00 -7.93
C MET A 831 -18.91 -6.30 -6.57
N ALA A 832 -18.30 -5.11 -6.41
CA ALA A 832 -18.42 -4.28 -5.21
C ALA A 832 -19.81 -3.64 -5.02
N THR A 833 -20.61 -3.56 -6.09
CA THR A 833 -21.97 -3.02 -6.07
C THR A 833 -23.03 -4.11 -5.84
N ARG A 834 -22.71 -5.07 -4.98
CA ARG A 834 -23.64 -6.11 -4.51
C ARG A 834 -23.92 -5.86 -3.04
N GLY A 835 -25.20 -5.88 -2.67
CA GLY A 835 -25.57 -5.62 -1.29
C GLY A 835 -25.11 -4.25 -0.82
N SER A 836 -24.40 -4.22 0.30
CA SER A 836 -23.83 -3.00 0.90
C SER A 836 -22.31 -3.04 1.07
N LEU A 837 -21.60 -3.71 0.14
CA LEU A 837 -20.14 -3.67 0.14
C LEU A 837 -19.58 -2.23 0.15
N GLU A 838 -20.24 -1.26 -0.50
CA GLU A 838 -19.80 0.14 -0.49
C GLU A 838 -19.71 0.76 0.92
N SER A 839 -20.62 0.43 1.84
CA SER A 839 -20.60 0.94 3.22
C SER A 839 -19.83 0.05 4.20
N ILE A 840 -19.63 -1.24 3.90
CA ILE A 840 -18.58 -2.02 4.58
C ILE A 840 -17.20 -1.44 4.28
N PHE A 841 -16.98 -0.97 3.05
CA PHE A 841 -15.75 -0.28 2.68
C PHE A 841 -15.65 1.08 3.41
N GLU A 842 -16.70 1.89 3.42
CA GLU A 842 -16.72 3.15 4.18
C GLU A 842 -16.45 2.95 5.69
N ALA A 843 -17.14 2.00 6.32
CA ALA A 843 -16.94 1.66 7.74
C ALA A 843 -15.54 1.06 8.04
N ALA A 844 -14.94 0.35 7.08
CA ALA A 844 -13.58 -0.16 7.18
C ALA A 844 -12.49 0.89 6.87
N GLY A 845 -12.86 2.09 6.38
CA GLY A 845 -11.94 3.14 5.96
C GLY A 845 -11.31 2.94 4.58
N ILE A 846 -11.99 2.21 3.69
CA ILE A 846 -11.56 1.86 2.33
C ILE A 846 -12.35 2.72 1.33
N ASP A 847 -11.66 3.50 0.50
CA ASP A 847 -12.31 4.31 -0.54
C ASP A 847 -12.73 3.46 -1.75
N THR A 848 -13.93 3.72 -2.27
CA THR A 848 -14.43 3.14 -3.53
C THR A 848 -14.06 3.99 -4.75
N LEU A 849 -13.81 3.35 -5.89
CA LEU A 849 -13.28 3.98 -7.10
C LEU A 849 -14.37 4.33 -8.11
N PRO A 850 -14.56 5.62 -8.46
CA PRO A 850 -15.47 6.04 -9.53
C PRO A 850 -15.07 5.43 -10.89
N VAL A 851 -16.08 5.06 -11.68
CA VAL A 851 -15.88 4.32 -12.94
C VAL A 851 -15.03 5.09 -13.94
N ASP A 852 -15.21 6.42 -14.05
CA ASP A 852 -14.44 7.27 -14.97
C ASP A 852 -12.97 7.41 -14.56
N VAL A 853 -12.69 7.48 -13.26
CA VAL A 853 -11.31 7.47 -12.72
C VAL A 853 -10.64 6.13 -13.00
N GLY A 854 -11.31 5.01 -12.67
CA GLY A 854 -10.77 3.67 -12.93
C GLY A 854 -10.54 3.37 -14.41
N VAL A 855 -11.46 3.80 -15.29
CA VAL A 855 -11.30 3.69 -16.75
C VAL A 855 -10.10 4.53 -17.23
N ASN A 856 -9.91 5.76 -16.75
CA ASN A 856 -8.74 6.56 -17.13
C ASN A 856 -7.43 5.90 -16.68
N ILE A 857 -7.34 5.40 -15.44
CA ILE A 857 -6.16 4.67 -14.96
C ILE A 857 -5.83 3.50 -15.87
N PHE A 858 -6.82 2.66 -16.22
CA PHE A 858 -6.61 1.56 -17.18
C PHE A 858 -6.07 2.06 -18.53
N VAL A 859 -6.70 3.09 -19.10
CA VAL A 859 -6.32 3.65 -20.41
C VAL A 859 -4.89 4.21 -20.39
N ASP A 860 -4.47 4.84 -19.29
CA ASP A 860 -3.09 5.31 -19.13
C ASP A 860 -2.08 4.16 -19.00
N GLU A 861 -2.36 3.12 -18.20
CA GLU A 861 -1.46 1.96 -18.10
C GLU A 861 -1.28 1.22 -19.45
N VAL A 862 -2.34 1.10 -20.27
CA VAL A 862 -2.26 0.36 -21.55
C VAL A 862 -1.85 1.22 -22.75
N LEU A 863 -2.14 2.52 -22.79
CA LEU A 863 -1.79 3.39 -23.94
C LEU A 863 -0.58 4.30 -23.70
N ALA A 864 -0.27 4.69 -22.46
CA ALA A 864 0.86 5.58 -22.16
C ALA A 864 2.11 4.84 -21.62
N GLY A 865 2.06 3.52 -21.47
CA GLY A 865 3.23 2.73 -21.06
C GLY A 865 3.35 2.56 -19.54
N GLY A 866 2.37 1.84 -18.97
CA GLY A 866 2.35 1.45 -17.57
C GLY A 866 3.52 0.57 -17.11
N LYS A 867 3.68 0.48 -15.79
CA LYS A 867 4.68 -0.39 -15.13
C LYS A 867 4.04 -1.72 -14.71
N ARG A 868 4.87 -2.76 -14.55
CA ARG A 868 4.59 -4.12 -14.00
C ARG A 868 3.36 -4.30 -13.08
N ARG A 869 3.20 -3.46 -12.05
CA ARG A 869 2.21 -3.59 -10.97
C ARG A 869 1.78 -2.21 -10.48
N VAL A 870 0.47 -2.04 -10.29
CA VAL A 870 -0.18 -0.77 -9.90
C VAL A 870 -1.32 -1.07 -8.93
N VAL A 871 -1.54 -0.22 -7.95
CA VAL A 871 -2.76 -0.23 -7.13
C VAL A 871 -3.60 1.00 -7.50
N ALA A 872 -4.91 0.81 -7.68
CA ALA A 872 -5.86 1.88 -7.94
C ALA A 872 -6.83 1.97 -6.75
N CYS A 873 -6.56 2.90 -5.85
CA CYS A 873 -7.29 3.07 -4.59
C CYS A 873 -7.20 4.50 -4.04
N GLY A 874 -8.08 4.82 -3.10
CA GLY A 874 -7.87 5.90 -2.15
C GLY A 874 -7.28 5.33 -0.86
N ALA A 875 -7.84 5.69 0.30
CA ALA A 875 -7.58 5.03 1.57
C ALA A 875 -7.90 3.52 1.51
N LEU A 876 -7.21 2.74 2.34
CA LEU A 876 -7.36 1.28 2.46
C LEU A 876 -7.65 0.82 3.91
N GLY A 877 -7.83 1.76 4.83
CA GLY A 877 -8.19 1.50 6.23
C GLY A 877 -7.36 0.39 6.88
N LEU A 878 -8.05 -0.61 7.45
CA LEU A 878 -7.42 -1.73 8.16
C LEU A 878 -6.65 -2.73 7.25
N MET A 879 -6.71 -2.58 5.92
CA MET A 879 -5.92 -3.42 5.01
C MET A 879 -4.44 -3.03 4.99
N ASP A 880 -4.12 -1.74 5.15
CA ASP A 880 -2.73 -1.26 5.16
C ASP A 880 -2.17 -1.14 6.59
N GLN A 881 -1.85 -2.30 7.17
CA GLN A 881 -1.35 -2.42 8.55
C GLN A 881 0.10 -1.94 8.73
N TYR A 882 0.80 -1.56 7.66
CA TYR A 882 2.25 -1.33 7.65
C TYR A 882 2.68 0.04 7.11
N ASP A 883 1.73 0.95 6.88
CA ASP A 883 1.96 2.26 6.23
C ASP A 883 2.74 2.07 4.92
N SER A 884 2.05 1.56 3.90
CA SER A 884 2.65 1.20 2.61
C SER A 884 2.82 2.39 1.68
N PHE A 885 2.27 3.55 1.99
CA PHE A 885 2.17 4.69 1.08
C PHE A 885 3.40 5.62 1.13
N ARG A 886 3.89 6.05 -0.04
CA ARG A 886 5.12 6.83 -0.19
C ARG A 886 4.89 8.04 -1.09
N ALA A 887 5.46 9.18 -0.69
CA ALA A 887 5.59 10.35 -1.56
C ALA A 887 6.36 10.00 -2.86
N PRO A 888 6.19 10.75 -3.96
CA PRO A 888 6.81 10.42 -5.25
C PRO A 888 8.32 10.15 -5.14
N PRO A 889 8.86 9.13 -5.83
CA PRO A 889 10.25 8.72 -5.65
C PRO A 889 11.19 9.79 -6.19
N LEU A 890 12.21 10.15 -5.41
CA LEU A 890 13.21 11.15 -5.78
C LEU A 890 14.05 10.67 -6.98
N LYS A 891 13.69 11.16 -8.17
CA LYS A 891 14.40 10.87 -9.42
C LYS A 891 15.63 11.78 -9.54
N LEU A 892 16.73 11.32 -8.95
CA LEU A 892 18.02 12.01 -8.99
C LEU A 892 18.71 11.80 -10.36
N PRO A 893 19.38 12.82 -10.93
CA PRO A 893 20.21 12.67 -12.12
C PRO A 893 21.33 11.64 -11.92
N ALA A 894 21.73 10.96 -13.00
CA ALA A 894 22.69 9.86 -12.91
C ALA A 894 24.05 10.26 -12.30
N GLU A 895 24.51 11.49 -12.53
CA GLU A 895 25.74 12.01 -11.92
C GLU A 895 25.59 12.24 -10.40
N MET A 896 24.45 12.77 -9.98
CA MET A 896 24.11 12.98 -8.56
C MET A 896 24.01 11.64 -7.82
N ALA A 897 23.33 10.66 -8.41
CA ALA A 897 23.24 9.30 -7.87
C ALA A 897 24.62 8.61 -7.81
N ALA A 898 25.50 8.85 -8.78
CA ALA A 898 26.86 8.31 -8.77
C ALA A 898 27.76 8.95 -7.69
N ILE A 899 27.51 10.21 -7.32
CA ILE A 899 28.22 10.89 -6.22
C ILE A 899 27.76 10.33 -4.86
N ILE A 900 26.46 10.14 -4.65
CA ILE A 900 25.89 9.57 -3.41
C ILE A 900 26.34 8.10 -3.22
N ALA A 901 26.62 7.38 -4.31
CA ALA A 901 27.12 6.02 -4.27
C ALA A 901 28.63 5.89 -3.91
N ASP A 902 29.35 7.01 -3.73
CA ASP A 902 30.74 7.02 -3.26
C ASP A 902 30.78 7.26 -1.73
N PRO A 903 31.00 6.22 -0.90
CA PRO A 903 30.97 6.35 0.56
C PRO A 903 32.16 7.15 1.13
N THR A 904 33.08 7.64 0.29
CA THR A 904 34.15 8.55 0.71
C THR A 904 33.76 10.03 0.59
N ARG A 905 32.57 10.33 0.04
CA ARG A 905 32.19 11.67 -0.38
C ARG A 905 30.84 12.10 0.21
N PHE A 906 30.78 13.36 0.65
CA PHE A 906 29.63 14.00 1.29
C PHE A 906 29.15 13.27 2.58
N PRO A 907 30.04 13.14 3.59
CA PRO A 907 29.76 12.46 4.88
C PRO A 907 28.68 13.09 5.76
N PHE A 908 28.03 14.20 5.36
CA PHE A 908 26.85 14.77 6.03
C PHE A 908 25.55 14.63 5.22
N ILE A 909 25.50 13.77 4.20
CA ILE A 909 24.28 13.51 3.39
C ILE A 909 23.83 12.05 3.56
N ASP A 910 23.15 11.76 4.68
CA ASP A 910 22.61 10.41 4.95
C ASP A 910 21.41 10.10 4.05
N ARG A 911 20.58 11.11 3.77
CA ARG A 911 19.34 10.99 2.98
C ARG A 911 18.99 12.30 2.29
N ILE A 912 18.46 12.23 1.07
CA ILE A 912 17.79 13.36 0.42
C ILE A 912 16.30 13.33 0.73
N LEU A 913 15.75 14.48 1.08
CA LEU A 913 14.33 14.67 1.44
C LEU A 913 13.55 15.36 0.30
N SER A 914 14.17 16.31 -0.40
CA SER A 914 13.60 16.93 -1.60
C SER A 914 14.69 17.36 -2.57
N PHE A 915 14.38 17.33 -3.87
CA PHE A 915 15.27 17.78 -4.94
C PHE A 915 14.43 18.37 -6.09
N GLU A 916 14.84 19.53 -6.57
CA GLU A 916 14.30 20.20 -7.75
C GLU A 916 15.48 20.59 -8.66
N GLU A 917 15.56 19.99 -9.85
CA GLU A 917 16.74 20.04 -10.71
C GLU A 917 17.08 21.47 -11.15
N GLY A 918 18.27 21.94 -10.77
CA GLY A 918 18.72 23.31 -11.05
C GLY A 918 18.07 24.39 -10.17
N VAL A 919 17.35 24.02 -9.11
CA VAL A 919 16.68 24.97 -8.19
C VAL A 919 17.07 24.73 -6.73
N ALA A 920 16.79 23.54 -6.18
CA ALA A 920 16.92 23.30 -4.74
C ALA A 920 17.21 21.83 -4.37
N LEU A 921 17.79 21.67 -3.17
CA LEU A 921 18.06 20.39 -2.52
C LEU A 921 17.80 20.52 -1.01
N ALA A 922 17.13 19.55 -0.41
CA ALA A 922 17.12 19.37 1.05
C ALA A 922 17.61 17.96 1.40
N GLY A 923 18.62 17.88 2.27
CA GLY A 923 19.16 16.63 2.79
C GLY A 923 19.08 16.56 4.32
N GLU A 924 19.26 15.36 4.83
CA GLU A 924 19.16 14.97 6.24
C GLU A 924 20.49 14.39 6.73
N SER A 925 20.83 14.69 7.98
CA SER A 925 22.10 14.32 8.61
C SER A 925 21.87 13.92 10.07
N LEU A 926 22.38 12.77 10.50
CA LEU A 926 22.30 12.26 11.86
C LEU A 926 23.58 12.59 12.65
N LEU A 927 23.55 13.64 13.45
CA LEU A 927 24.67 13.95 14.34
C LEU A 927 24.71 12.95 15.51
N SER A 928 25.70 12.08 15.54
CA SER A 928 25.94 11.11 16.62
C SER A 928 27.41 11.12 17.06
N THR A 929 27.68 11.10 18.37
CA THR A 929 29.04 10.95 18.92
C THR A 929 29.66 9.58 18.67
N GLU A 930 28.87 8.60 18.20
CA GLU A 930 29.34 7.26 17.83
C GLU A 930 29.97 7.28 16.42
N GLU A 931 29.22 7.77 15.43
CA GLU A 931 29.70 7.89 14.04
C GLU A 931 30.65 9.08 13.82
N MET A 932 30.49 10.16 14.59
CA MET A 932 31.30 11.39 14.49
C MET A 932 32.05 11.67 15.80
N PRO A 933 33.12 10.91 16.13
CA PRO A 933 33.97 11.14 17.31
C PRO A 933 34.42 12.58 17.55
N PHE A 934 34.57 13.41 16.49
CA PHE A 934 34.94 14.82 16.64
C PHE A 934 33.96 15.62 17.52
N LEU A 935 32.69 15.20 17.65
CA LEU A 935 31.69 15.84 18.52
C LEU A 935 32.04 15.70 20.00
N VAL A 936 32.71 14.61 20.40
CA VAL A 936 33.22 14.43 21.77
C VAL A 936 34.31 15.47 22.05
N ASP A 937 35.24 15.65 21.11
CA ASP A 937 36.33 16.61 21.21
C ASP A 937 35.89 18.08 21.06
N HIS A 938 34.69 18.35 20.54
CA HIS A 938 34.05 19.67 20.49
C HIS A 938 32.91 19.79 21.54
N SER A 939 33.22 19.43 22.79
CA SER A 939 32.28 19.49 23.93
C SER A 939 32.55 20.63 24.91
N ILE A 940 31.49 21.34 25.34
CA ILE A 940 31.55 22.34 26.40
C ILE A 940 30.85 21.79 27.65
N GLU A 941 31.57 21.74 28.77
CA GLU A 941 31.12 21.12 30.05
C GLU A 941 30.63 19.67 29.90
N GLY A 942 31.15 18.94 28.92
CA GLY A 942 30.77 17.55 28.61
C GLY A 942 29.50 17.40 27.76
N VAL A 943 28.94 18.50 27.24
CA VAL A 943 27.86 18.49 26.24
C VAL A 943 28.47 18.72 24.86
N PRO A 944 28.28 17.83 23.88
CA PRO A 944 28.72 18.05 22.49
C PRO A 944 27.97 19.19 21.81
N TYR A 945 28.69 20.03 21.07
CA TYR A 945 28.15 21.08 20.21
C TYR A 945 28.53 20.78 18.76
N HIS A 946 27.64 21.04 17.80
CA HIS A 946 28.04 20.97 16.40
C HIS A 946 29.02 22.12 16.07
N PRO A 947 30.20 21.86 15.48
CA PRO A 947 31.14 22.92 15.11
C PRO A 947 30.61 23.77 13.95
N GLY A 948 30.76 25.09 14.03
CA GLY A 948 30.36 26.00 12.95
C GLY A 948 31.09 25.70 11.63
N VAL A 949 32.35 25.24 11.70
CA VAL A 949 33.11 24.85 10.50
C VAL A 949 32.55 23.59 9.82
N MET A 950 31.98 22.65 10.58
CA MET A 950 31.32 21.48 9.99
C MET A 950 29.98 21.88 9.36
N ALA A 951 29.26 22.87 9.91
CA ALA A 951 28.08 23.43 9.24
C ALA A 951 28.43 24.07 7.87
N LEU A 952 29.60 24.68 7.72
CA LEU A 952 30.09 25.17 6.42
C LEU A 952 30.40 24.02 5.45
N GLU A 953 30.93 22.90 5.95
CA GLU A 953 31.10 21.68 5.14
C GLU A 953 29.74 21.15 4.66
N MET A 954 28.77 20.99 5.56
CA MET A 954 27.40 20.58 5.19
C MET A 954 26.81 21.46 4.08
N PHE A 955 27.02 22.77 4.13
CA PHE A 955 26.59 23.70 3.08
C PHE A 955 27.33 23.48 1.76
N ALA A 956 28.64 23.23 1.78
CA ALA A 956 29.42 22.91 0.60
C ALA A 956 28.97 21.59 -0.05
N GLU A 957 28.81 20.53 0.73
CA GLU A 957 28.36 19.22 0.25
C GLU A 957 27.01 19.31 -0.46
N HIS A 958 26.00 19.93 0.17
CA HIS A 958 24.67 20.08 -0.43
C HIS A 958 24.68 20.99 -1.65
N ALA A 959 25.46 22.08 -1.65
CA ALA A 959 25.58 22.96 -2.80
C ALA A 959 26.29 22.26 -3.99
N LEU A 960 27.33 21.46 -3.72
CA LEU A 960 28.06 20.68 -4.74
C LEU A 960 27.24 19.50 -5.26
N LEU A 961 26.40 18.88 -4.44
CA LEU A 961 25.48 17.82 -4.88
C LEU A 961 24.34 18.36 -5.76
N LEU A 962 23.86 19.57 -5.47
CA LEU A 962 22.92 20.32 -6.32
C LEU A 962 23.57 20.84 -7.62
N CYS A 963 24.89 21.04 -7.64
CA CYS A 963 25.65 21.61 -8.78
C CYS A 963 26.92 20.80 -9.12
N PRO A 964 26.80 19.54 -9.59
CA PRO A 964 27.94 18.61 -9.73
C PRO A 964 29.03 19.04 -10.72
N GLU A 965 28.72 19.86 -11.73
CA GLU A 965 29.72 20.46 -12.63
C GLU A 965 30.68 21.47 -11.95
N TYR A 966 30.40 21.87 -10.71
CA TYR A 966 31.09 22.98 -10.03
C TYR A 966 32.03 22.49 -8.93
N ALA A 967 32.94 23.37 -8.52
CA ALA A 967 33.82 23.24 -7.36
C ALA A 967 33.55 24.39 -6.38
N LEU A 968 33.89 24.19 -5.10
CA LEU A 968 33.70 25.22 -4.06
C LEU A 968 34.72 26.35 -4.23
N ALA A 969 34.23 27.59 -4.32
CA ALA A 969 35.05 28.80 -4.30
C ALA A 969 35.15 29.41 -2.89
N GLY A 970 34.12 29.24 -2.05
CA GLY A 970 34.09 29.74 -0.67
C GLY A 970 32.69 30.16 -0.23
N PHE A 971 32.59 31.09 0.72
CA PHE A 971 31.32 31.49 1.34
C PHE A 971 31.17 33.02 1.44
N GLU A 972 29.93 33.49 1.50
CA GLU A 972 29.54 34.89 1.74
C GLU A 972 28.43 34.95 2.81
N ASP A 973 28.39 36.06 3.57
CA ASP A 973 27.37 36.39 4.58
C ASP A 973 27.00 35.24 5.55
N VAL A 974 28.02 34.49 5.98
CA VAL A 974 27.90 33.38 6.95
C VAL A 974 27.39 33.90 8.29
N THR A 975 26.35 33.27 8.83
CA THR A 975 25.75 33.56 10.13
C THR A 975 25.69 32.30 11.01
N PHE A 976 26.42 32.30 12.12
CA PHE A 976 26.35 31.23 13.13
C PHE A 976 25.33 31.62 14.21
N GLY A 977 24.05 31.33 13.94
CA GLY A 977 22.92 31.69 14.79
C GLY A 977 22.75 30.83 16.06
N LEU A 978 21.79 29.91 16.05
CA LEU A 978 21.43 29.11 17.22
C LEU A 978 22.32 27.84 17.30
N PRO A 979 23.04 27.60 18.41
CA PRO A 979 23.93 26.43 18.51
C PRO A 979 23.15 25.12 18.61
N ILE A 980 23.59 24.12 17.83
CA ILE A 980 23.12 22.73 17.87
C ILE A 980 23.86 21.99 19.00
N LYS A 981 23.14 21.20 19.81
CA LYS A 981 23.69 20.51 20.99
C LYS A 981 23.09 19.12 21.18
N LEU A 982 23.93 18.11 21.39
CA LEU A 982 23.48 16.73 21.59
C LEU A 982 23.23 16.47 23.09
N VAL A 983 22.01 16.79 23.55
CA VAL A 983 21.63 16.69 24.98
C VAL A 983 20.85 15.40 25.31
N LYS A 984 20.33 14.70 24.29
CA LYS A 984 19.46 13.51 24.44
C LYS A 984 19.99 12.26 23.71
N GLY A 985 21.27 12.23 23.34
CA GLY A 985 21.83 11.29 22.37
C GLY A 985 21.92 11.91 20.98
N PRO A 986 21.85 11.11 19.90
CA PRO A 986 21.90 11.58 18.52
C PRO A 986 20.81 12.62 18.19
N LEU A 987 21.08 13.44 17.17
CA LEU A 987 20.16 14.49 16.71
C LEU A 987 20.16 14.57 15.18
N THR A 988 19.01 14.26 14.59
CA THR A 988 18.74 14.52 13.17
C THR A 988 18.61 16.03 12.93
N ILE A 989 19.29 16.52 11.88
CA ILE A 989 19.19 17.88 11.36
C ILE A 989 18.98 17.83 9.84
N ARG A 990 18.50 18.92 9.26
CA ARG A 990 18.39 19.09 7.81
C ARG A 990 19.28 20.22 7.32
N THR A 991 19.84 20.04 6.13
CA THR A 991 20.46 21.12 5.36
C THR A 991 19.61 21.40 4.15
N VAL A 992 19.23 22.66 3.93
CA VAL A 992 18.53 23.09 2.71
C VAL A 992 19.48 23.99 1.93
N ALA A 993 19.54 23.79 0.61
CA ALA A 993 20.34 24.52 -0.34
C ALA A 993 19.47 24.96 -1.54
N THR A 994 19.57 26.22 -1.95
CA THR A 994 18.75 26.79 -3.05
C THR A 994 19.60 27.73 -3.89
N ILE A 995 19.54 27.59 -5.21
CA ILE A 995 20.26 28.48 -6.14
C ILE A 995 19.65 29.89 -6.03
N SER A 996 20.47 30.84 -5.58
CA SER A 996 20.05 32.23 -5.35
C SER A 996 20.31 33.12 -6.57
N LYS A 997 21.43 32.90 -7.27
CA LYS A 997 21.78 33.57 -8.54
C LYS A 997 22.92 32.86 -9.26
N SER A 998 23.10 33.18 -10.55
CA SER A 998 24.25 32.78 -11.36
C SER A 998 24.78 33.99 -12.14
N GLU A 999 26.10 34.18 -12.17
CA GLU A 999 26.78 35.24 -12.93
C GLU A 999 28.03 34.67 -13.64
N GLY A 1000 27.91 34.42 -14.95
CA GLY A 1000 29.00 33.82 -15.74
C GLY A 1000 29.20 32.34 -15.38
N GLU A 1001 30.42 32.00 -14.93
CA GLU A 1001 30.77 30.64 -14.48
C GLU A 1001 30.62 30.45 -12.95
N VAL A 1002 30.07 31.45 -12.22
CA VAL A 1002 29.91 31.42 -10.76
C VAL A 1002 28.43 31.31 -10.38
N ILE A 1003 28.11 30.40 -9.47
CA ILE A 1003 26.78 30.24 -8.86
C ILE A 1003 26.86 30.55 -7.36
N TRP A 1004 25.80 31.19 -6.85
CA TRP A 1004 25.58 31.43 -5.43
C TRP A 1004 24.40 30.59 -4.96
N VAL A 1005 24.66 29.68 -4.02
CA VAL A 1005 23.65 28.80 -3.41
C VAL A 1005 23.43 29.26 -1.97
N LYS A 1006 22.23 29.74 -1.65
CA LYS A 1006 21.85 30.05 -0.26
C LYS A 1006 21.64 28.71 0.46
N ALA A 1007 22.28 28.52 1.60
CA ALA A 1007 22.17 27.30 2.40
C ALA A 1007 21.89 27.60 3.88
N TRP A 1008 21.13 26.73 4.55
CA TRP A 1008 20.89 26.82 6.00
C TRP A 1008 20.73 25.43 6.65
N LEU A 1009 21.06 25.37 7.94
CA LEU A 1009 20.76 24.23 8.81
C LEU A 1009 19.48 24.48 9.59
N GLU A 1010 18.64 23.45 9.73
CA GLU A 1010 17.47 23.45 10.60
C GLU A 1010 17.30 22.14 11.38
N SER A 1011 16.50 22.17 12.44
CA SER A 1011 16.08 20.97 13.17
C SER A 1011 14.62 21.07 13.62
N ASP A 1012 13.99 19.93 13.89
CA ASP A 1012 12.60 19.91 14.33
C ASP A 1012 12.42 20.26 15.82
N LEU A 1013 11.32 20.95 16.10
CA LEU A 1013 10.85 21.18 17.45
C LEU A 1013 10.08 19.94 17.92
N VAL A 1014 10.79 19.02 18.57
CA VAL A 1014 10.22 17.76 19.08
C VAL A 1014 9.82 17.88 20.55
N ASN A 1015 8.62 17.42 20.90
CA ASN A 1015 8.09 17.44 22.26
C ASN A 1015 8.66 16.28 23.15
N SER A 1016 8.12 16.10 24.35
CA SER A 1016 8.56 15.02 25.27
C SER A 1016 8.10 13.61 24.87
N THR A 1017 7.22 13.48 23.89
CA THR A 1017 6.66 12.20 23.39
C THR A 1017 7.05 11.92 21.93
N GLY A 1018 8.06 12.61 21.40
CA GLY A 1018 8.59 12.38 20.05
C GLY A 1018 7.84 13.07 18.90
N GLN A 1019 6.78 13.83 19.17
CA GLN A 1019 6.02 14.52 18.11
C GLN A 1019 6.65 15.86 17.75
N ILE A 1020 6.75 16.13 16.45
CA ILE A 1020 7.17 17.41 15.85
C ILE A 1020 6.03 18.43 15.97
N PHE A 1021 6.32 19.70 16.28
CA PHE A 1021 5.31 20.76 16.34
C PHE A 1021 5.85 22.16 15.98
N GLY A 1022 5.10 22.92 15.19
CA GLY A 1022 5.48 24.27 14.77
C GLY A 1022 6.44 24.30 13.57
N LYS A 1023 7.07 25.45 13.31
CA LYS A 1023 8.05 25.59 12.22
C LYS A 1023 9.42 25.03 12.63
N PRO A 1024 10.22 24.48 11.69
CA PRO A 1024 11.60 24.10 11.93
C PRO A 1024 12.44 25.23 12.50
N ARG A 1025 13.42 24.88 13.33
CA ARG A 1025 14.34 25.81 13.97
C ARG A 1025 15.58 25.98 13.09
N GLN A 1026 15.68 27.10 12.38
CA GLN A 1026 16.93 27.49 11.71
C GLN A 1026 18.07 27.70 12.73
N HIS A 1027 19.26 27.24 12.38
CA HIS A 1027 20.45 27.23 13.23
C HIS A 1027 21.55 28.13 12.69
N HIS A 1028 22.03 27.84 11.49
CA HIS A 1028 23.13 28.54 10.82
C HIS A 1028 22.75 28.73 9.35
N ASP A 1029 23.31 29.74 8.70
CA ASP A 1029 23.09 30.02 7.27
C ASP A 1029 24.31 30.67 6.62
N ALA A 1030 24.41 30.54 5.31
CA ALA A 1030 25.47 31.11 4.48
C ALA A 1030 25.01 31.22 3.02
N ILE A 1031 25.77 31.96 2.20
CA ILE A 1031 25.73 31.85 0.74
C ILE A 1031 27.00 31.13 0.29
N VAL A 1032 26.86 29.92 -0.22
CA VAL A 1032 27.95 29.13 -0.79
C VAL A 1032 28.23 29.63 -2.20
N ARG A 1033 29.51 29.87 -2.53
CA ARG A 1033 29.96 30.25 -3.86
C ARG A 1033 30.60 29.07 -4.56
N LEU A 1034 30.12 28.77 -5.75
CA LEU A 1034 30.57 27.68 -6.59
C LEU A 1034 31.12 28.22 -7.91
N ILE A 1035 32.26 27.70 -8.36
CA ILE A 1035 32.90 28.03 -9.64
C ILE A 1035 32.86 26.80 -10.56
N ARG A 1036 32.48 26.97 -11.83
CA ARG A 1036 32.39 25.85 -12.77
C ARG A 1036 33.77 25.26 -13.05
N LYS A 1037 33.87 23.92 -13.12
CA LYS A 1037 35.14 23.23 -13.40
C LYS A 1037 35.66 23.59 -14.80
N SER A 1038 36.92 24.04 -14.87
CA SER A 1038 37.57 24.55 -16.08
C SER A 1038 39.08 24.30 -16.04
N ASP A 1039 39.70 24.07 -17.20
CA ASP A 1039 41.17 23.99 -17.36
C ASP A 1039 41.88 25.34 -17.12
N ASP A 1040 41.14 26.46 -17.23
CA ASP A 1040 41.63 27.80 -16.90
C ASP A 1040 40.66 28.50 -15.92
N LEU A 1041 41.15 28.73 -14.71
CA LEU A 1041 40.50 29.50 -13.64
C LEU A 1041 41.28 30.77 -13.27
N THR A 1042 42.29 31.16 -14.07
CA THR A 1042 43.21 32.27 -13.78
C THR A 1042 42.45 33.58 -13.53
N GLY A 1043 41.39 33.84 -14.30
CA GLY A 1043 40.53 35.02 -14.13
C GLY A 1043 39.73 35.02 -12.82
N HIS A 1044 39.26 33.85 -12.37
CA HIS A 1044 38.56 33.70 -11.09
C HIS A 1044 39.52 33.93 -9.93
N PHE A 1045 40.64 33.22 -9.87
CA PHE A 1045 41.63 33.38 -8.80
C PHE A 1045 42.22 34.80 -8.74
N ALA A 1046 42.38 35.50 -9.86
CA ALA A 1046 42.79 36.90 -9.87
C ALA A 1046 41.75 37.83 -9.20
N ASN A 1047 40.45 37.54 -9.35
CA ASN A 1047 39.39 38.30 -8.69
C ASN A 1047 39.35 37.98 -7.18
N GLU A 1048 39.38 36.70 -6.80
CA GLU A 1048 39.40 36.27 -5.38
C GLU A 1048 40.61 36.85 -4.63
N LEU A 1049 41.80 36.81 -5.23
CA LEU A 1049 43.02 37.39 -4.65
C LEU A 1049 42.94 38.92 -4.52
N SER A 1050 42.16 39.59 -5.38
CA SER A 1050 41.92 41.04 -5.28
C SER A 1050 40.90 41.43 -4.20
N ALA A 1051 39.98 40.53 -3.84
CA ALA A 1051 38.99 40.71 -2.77
C ALA A 1051 39.57 40.38 -1.37
N SER A 1052 40.58 39.50 -1.35
CA SER A 1052 41.27 38.97 -0.16
C SER A 1052 41.84 40.05 0.78
N PRO A 1053 41.92 39.77 2.10
CA PRO A 1053 42.45 40.70 3.09
C PRO A 1053 43.85 41.24 2.81
N GLN A 1054 44.04 42.53 3.05
CA GLN A 1054 45.31 43.23 2.82
C GLN A 1054 46.16 43.31 4.11
N ILE A 1055 46.27 42.19 4.82
CA ILE A 1055 46.94 42.06 6.14
C ILE A 1055 48.39 41.58 6.06
N GLY A 1056 48.93 41.43 4.84
CA GLY A 1056 50.24 40.84 4.59
C GLY A 1056 50.27 39.32 4.81
N ILE A 1057 51.45 38.72 4.60
CA ILE A 1057 51.67 37.27 4.68
C ILE A 1057 52.36 36.92 6.01
N PRO A 1058 51.96 35.86 6.72
CA PRO A 1058 52.63 35.42 7.96
C PRO A 1058 54.08 35.04 7.70
N MET A 1059 55.03 35.62 8.45
CA MET A 1059 56.45 35.39 8.21
C MET A 1059 56.93 34.04 8.76
N PRO A 1060 57.82 33.31 8.06
CA PRO A 1060 58.47 32.12 8.62
C PRO A 1060 59.18 32.40 9.94
N GLY A 1061 59.16 31.43 10.85
CA GLY A 1061 59.83 31.48 12.15
C GLY A 1061 59.63 30.20 12.96
N GLU A 1062 60.36 30.08 14.06
CA GLU A 1062 60.13 29.04 15.07
C GLU A 1062 58.88 29.37 15.91
N VAL A 1063 58.23 28.35 16.48
CA VAL A 1063 57.03 28.50 17.32
C VAL A 1063 57.42 28.97 18.73
N ASP A 1064 57.08 30.20 19.09
CA ASP A 1064 57.35 30.82 20.41
C ASP A 1064 56.45 30.22 21.50
N LEU A 1065 55.17 29.95 21.18
CA LEU A 1065 54.20 29.33 22.10
C LEU A 1065 53.64 28.05 21.48
N GLN A 1066 53.97 26.92 22.10
CA GLN A 1066 53.62 25.56 21.65
C GLN A 1066 52.10 25.28 21.75
N PRO A 1067 51.56 24.27 21.05
CA PRO A 1067 50.12 23.97 21.01
C PRO A 1067 49.42 23.91 22.38
N GLU A 1068 50.10 23.41 23.42
CA GLU A 1068 49.54 23.30 24.77
C GLU A 1068 49.12 24.65 25.35
N PHE A 1069 49.81 25.74 25.00
CA PHE A 1069 49.42 27.10 25.39
C PHE A 1069 48.04 27.48 24.84
N ILE A 1070 47.68 26.97 23.65
CA ILE A 1070 46.39 27.24 23.02
C ILE A 1070 45.30 26.40 23.71
N TYR A 1071 45.51 25.09 23.86
CA TYR A 1071 44.49 24.19 24.42
C TYR A 1071 44.39 24.22 25.96
N GLU A 1072 45.25 24.97 26.66
CA GLU A 1072 44.99 25.50 28.01
C GLU A 1072 43.84 26.53 28.07
N ARG A 1073 43.40 27.07 26.91
CA ARG A 1073 42.46 28.21 26.79
C ARG A 1073 41.22 27.89 25.94
N TYR A 1074 41.30 26.89 25.07
CA TYR A 1074 40.19 26.33 24.30
C TYR A 1074 39.64 25.05 24.93
N PHE A 1075 38.40 24.66 24.58
CA PHE A 1075 37.75 23.44 25.08
C PHE A 1075 38.00 22.21 24.19
N HIS A 1076 38.84 22.36 23.16
CA HIS A 1076 38.99 21.42 22.05
C HIS A 1076 39.89 20.23 22.39
N GLY A 1077 39.33 19.02 22.28
CA GLY A 1077 40.05 17.76 22.33
C GLY A 1077 40.78 17.40 21.02
N PRO A 1078 41.56 16.31 21.00
CA PRO A 1078 42.53 15.97 19.95
C PRO A 1078 42.06 16.14 18.49
N ARG A 1079 40.85 15.70 18.12
CA ARG A 1079 40.31 15.78 16.74
C ARG A 1079 39.97 17.19 16.25
N PHE A 1080 40.12 18.21 17.10
CA PHE A 1080 39.82 19.61 16.81
C PHE A 1080 41.01 20.56 17.12
N GLN A 1081 42.19 20.01 17.40
CA GLN A 1081 43.41 20.79 17.66
C GLN A 1081 44.12 21.19 16.35
N SER A 1082 43.46 22.00 15.54
CA SER A 1082 43.90 22.42 14.20
C SER A 1082 44.94 23.56 14.19
N HIS A 1083 45.22 24.21 15.32
CA HIS A 1083 46.25 25.25 15.43
C HIS A 1083 47.54 24.67 16.06
N GLY A 1084 48.63 24.67 15.29
CA GLY A 1084 49.94 24.09 15.64
C GLY A 1084 50.88 24.99 16.46
N GLY A 1085 50.35 25.98 17.19
CA GLY A 1085 51.14 26.93 17.98
C GLY A 1085 51.38 28.29 17.30
N VAL A 1086 51.80 29.26 18.11
CA VAL A 1086 52.00 30.67 17.72
C VAL A 1086 53.47 30.95 17.40
N ILE A 1087 53.71 31.61 16.26
CA ILE A 1087 55.04 32.05 15.80
C ILE A 1087 55.40 33.41 16.41
N ARG A 1088 54.48 34.38 16.39
CA ARG A 1088 54.63 35.72 17.01
C ARG A 1088 53.33 36.51 17.02
N GLY A 1089 53.27 37.56 17.83
CA GLY A 1089 52.29 38.64 17.63
C GLY A 1089 52.68 39.55 16.46
N VAL A 1090 51.71 40.18 15.82
CA VAL A 1090 51.95 41.20 14.79
C VAL A 1090 51.15 42.48 15.05
N GLY A 1091 51.55 43.57 14.40
CA GLY A 1091 50.80 44.84 14.36
C GLY A 1091 51.07 45.80 15.53
N GLU A 1092 50.45 46.98 15.45
CA GLU A 1092 50.56 48.08 16.42
C GLU A 1092 49.19 48.74 16.68
N GLY A 1093 49.04 49.36 17.87
CA GLY A 1093 47.88 50.17 18.20
C GLY A 1093 46.60 49.33 18.33
N SER A 1094 45.58 49.69 17.55
CA SER A 1094 44.30 48.97 17.46
C SER A 1094 44.36 47.72 16.59
N ASN A 1095 45.36 47.60 15.71
CA ASN A 1095 45.41 46.59 14.66
C ASN A 1095 46.34 45.44 15.10
N LEU A 1096 45.97 44.79 16.20
CA LEU A 1096 46.72 43.68 16.77
C LEU A 1096 46.45 42.39 15.98
N GLY A 1097 47.46 41.53 15.86
CA GLY A 1097 47.32 40.24 15.17
C GLY A 1097 48.26 39.17 15.70
N CYS A 1098 48.20 37.99 15.08
CA CYS A 1098 48.99 36.82 15.44
C CYS A 1098 49.37 36.00 14.19
N ASP A 1099 50.66 35.69 14.04
CA ASP A 1099 51.19 34.72 13.06
C ASP A 1099 51.34 33.36 13.76
N GLY A 1100 50.84 32.28 13.15
CA GLY A 1100 50.80 30.94 13.72
C GLY A 1100 50.94 29.82 12.67
N VAL A 1101 50.87 28.58 13.14
CA VAL A 1101 50.84 27.36 12.30
C VAL A 1101 49.41 26.81 12.23
N ALA A 1102 48.93 26.51 11.01
CA ALA A 1102 47.70 25.76 10.77
C ALA A 1102 48.02 24.29 10.49
N LEU A 1103 47.14 23.38 10.91
CA LEU A 1103 47.28 21.95 10.70
C LEU A 1103 46.14 21.42 9.81
N MET A 1104 46.51 20.65 8.80
CA MET A 1104 45.55 19.81 8.07
C MET A 1104 45.07 18.65 8.96
N ARG A 1105 43.92 18.06 8.64
CA ARG A 1105 43.34 16.92 9.38
C ARG A 1105 44.30 15.76 9.62
N HIS A 1106 45.13 15.41 8.63
CA HIS A 1106 46.16 14.35 8.72
C HIS A 1106 47.39 14.74 9.59
N GLN A 1107 47.43 15.98 10.11
CA GLN A 1107 48.50 16.54 10.94
C GLN A 1107 48.05 16.78 12.40
N MET A 1108 46.78 16.49 12.73
CA MET A 1108 46.21 16.67 14.06
C MET A 1108 46.67 15.57 15.05
N PRO A 1109 46.58 15.81 16.38
CA PRO A 1109 46.98 14.81 17.39
C PRO A 1109 46.22 13.48 17.31
N GLU A 1110 44.93 13.51 16.96
CA GLU A 1110 44.12 12.36 16.54
C GLU A 1110 43.39 12.76 15.25
N THR A 1111 43.40 11.90 14.22
CA THR A 1111 43.06 12.27 12.84
C THR A 1111 41.71 11.73 12.39
N ASP A 1112 41.24 10.67 13.04
CA ASP A 1112 39.96 9.98 12.85
C ASP A 1112 38.81 10.84 13.37
N GLN A 1113 38.15 11.56 12.46
CA GLN A 1113 36.99 12.39 12.77
C GLN A 1113 35.67 11.61 12.62
N TRP A 1114 35.64 10.56 11.80
CA TRP A 1114 34.53 9.62 11.62
C TRP A 1114 34.91 8.19 12.05
N ALA A 1115 33.93 7.42 12.55
CA ALA A 1115 34.12 6.03 12.98
C ALA A 1115 34.64 5.13 11.84
N SER A 1116 34.20 5.37 10.60
CA SER A 1116 34.61 4.64 9.39
C SER A 1116 36.12 4.70 9.13
N GLU A 1117 36.80 5.79 9.51
CA GLU A 1117 38.27 5.93 9.36
C GLU A 1117 39.03 4.95 10.27
N THR A 1118 38.49 4.65 11.45
CA THR A 1118 39.08 3.66 12.38
C THR A 1118 39.08 2.25 11.78
N ALA A 1119 38.15 1.97 10.86
CA ALA A 1119 38.09 0.74 10.08
C ALA A 1119 38.93 0.76 8.79
N GLY A 1120 39.63 1.86 8.50
CA GLY A 1120 40.40 2.04 7.26
C GLY A 1120 39.61 2.64 6.09
N GLY A 1121 38.43 3.23 6.36
CA GLY A 1121 37.74 4.10 5.42
C GLY A 1121 38.48 5.44 5.21
N ASN A 1122 37.99 6.23 4.27
CA ASN A 1122 38.50 7.57 3.97
C ASN A 1122 37.31 8.51 3.72
N VAL A 1123 37.43 9.78 4.08
CA VAL A 1123 36.35 10.77 4.00
C VAL A 1123 36.91 12.10 3.46
N LEU A 1124 36.40 12.57 2.34
CA LEU A 1124 36.76 13.85 1.73
C LEU A 1124 35.92 14.99 2.32
N LEU A 1125 36.54 16.15 2.54
CA LEU A 1125 35.92 17.39 3.02
C LEU A 1125 36.32 18.52 2.06
N GLU A 1126 35.34 19.18 1.44
CA GLU A 1126 35.51 20.14 0.36
C GLU A 1126 35.76 21.57 0.90
N ALA A 1127 35.23 21.92 2.08
CA ALA A 1127 35.34 23.26 2.68
C ALA A 1127 36.62 23.51 3.50
N LEU A 1128 37.52 22.52 3.60
CA LEU A 1128 38.75 22.55 4.42
C LEU A 1128 38.51 23.04 5.87
N PRO A 1129 37.52 22.49 6.61
CA PRO A 1129 36.99 23.07 7.85
C PRO A 1129 38.03 23.24 8.95
N MET A 1130 39.08 22.40 8.99
CA MET A 1130 40.17 22.52 9.97
C MET A 1130 41.03 23.78 9.77
N LEU A 1131 41.17 24.28 8.53
CA LEU A 1131 41.90 25.53 8.25
C LEU A 1131 41.07 26.76 8.61
N ILE A 1132 39.75 26.69 8.41
CA ILE A 1132 38.79 27.69 8.90
C ILE A 1132 38.86 27.75 10.44
N GLU A 1133 38.84 26.59 11.09
CA GLU A 1133 38.91 26.47 12.56
C GLU A 1133 40.26 26.95 13.13
N ALA A 1134 41.38 26.64 12.48
CA ALA A 1134 42.68 27.20 12.87
C ALA A 1134 42.67 28.74 12.79
N GLY A 1135 42.00 29.30 11.77
CA GLY A 1135 41.72 30.72 11.65
C GLY A 1135 40.86 31.28 12.78
N PHE A 1136 39.80 30.58 13.19
CA PHE A 1136 38.96 30.95 14.33
C PHE A 1136 39.77 30.96 15.64
N GLN A 1137 40.59 29.93 15.88
CA GLN A 1137 41.41 29.82 17.09
C GLN A 1137 42.48 30.92 17.15
N ASN A 1138 43.17 31.20 16.03
CA ASN A 1138 44.19 32.24 15.97
C ASN A 1138 43.59 33.66 16.09
N ALA A 1139 42.42 33.93 15.49
CA ALA A 1139 41.70 35.19 15.69
C ALA A 1139 41.14 35.33 17.13
N GLY A 1140 40.67 34.24 17.72
CA GLY A 1140 40.22 34.21 19.10
C GLY A 1140 41.35 34.45 20.12
N LEU A 1141 42.58 34.00 19.84
CA LEU A 1141 43.75 34.38 20.65
C LEU A 1141 44.01 35.89 20.60
N VAL A 1142 43.87 36.53 19.44
CA VAL A 1142 43.98 38.00 19.30
C VAL A 1142 42.89 38.71 20.11
N ALA A 1143 41.64 38.23 20.09
CA ALA A 1143 40.55 38.77 20.89
C ALA A 1143 40.77 38.57 22.41
N MET A 1144 41.27 37.41 22.83
CA MET A 1144 41.64 37.13 24.23
C MET A 1144 42.75 38.05 24.74
N GLU A 1145 43.72 38.42 23.90
CA GLU A 1145 44.79 39.35 24.27
C GLU A 1145 44.32 40.81 24.29
N ALA A 1146 43.59 41.24 23.25
CA ALA A 1146 43.18 42.64 23.07
C ALA A 1146 42.10 43.06 24.07
N GLU A 1147 40.99 42.30 24.12
CA GLU A 1147 39.79 42.66 24.89
C GLU A 1147 39.66 41.88 26.21
N GLY A 1148 40.39 40.77 26.37
CA GLY A 1148 40.39 39.99 27.61
C GLY A 1148 39.20 39.05 27.77
N PHE A 1149 38.54 38.67 26.66
CA PHE A 1149 37.42 37.73 26.63
C PHE A 1149 37.73 36.50 25.75
N SER A 1150 37.27 35.32 26.17
CA SER A 1150 37.09 34.21 25.24
C SER A 1150 35.84 34.46 24.40
N SER A 1151 35.85 34.00 23.15
CA SER A 1151 34.83 34.33 22.15
C SER A 1151 34.45 33.13 21.29
N LEU A 1152 33.27 33.17 20.70
CA LEU A 1152 32.81 32.21 19.70
C LEU A 1152 32.54 32.91 18.36
N PRO A 1153 32.72 32.23 17.21
CA PRO A 1153 32.37 32.78 15.91
C PRO A 1153 30.85 32.98 15.81
N VAL A 1154 30.43 34.14 15.30
CA VAL A 1154 29.03 34.47 15.02
C VAL A 1154 28.76 34.77 13.53
N GLY A 1155 29.81 34.92 12.72
CA GLY A 1155 29.68 34.98 11.27
C GLY A 1155 30.98 35.31 10.54
N ILE A 1156 30.94 35.26 9.20
CA ILE A 1156 32.04 35.61 8.30
C ILE A 1156 31.44 36.40 7.13
N GLN A 1157 31.98 37.58 6.81
CA GLN A 1157 31.48 38.35 5.67
C GLN A 1157 31.77 37.65 4.34
N TRP A 1158 33.00 37.16 4.16
CA TRP A 1158 33.47 36.56 2.92
C TRP A 1158 34.64 35.63 3.19
N SER A 1159 34.69 34.48 2.51
CA SER A 1159 35.85 33.59 2.49
C SER A 1159 36.08 32.98 1.11
N THR A 1160 37.32 32.58 0.86
CA THR A 1160 37.75 31.96 -0.41
C THR A 1160 38.68 30.78 -0.15
N ILE A 1161 38.58 29.75 -0.99
CA ILE A 1161 39.49 28.61 -1.06
C ILE A 1161 40.17 28.66 -2.43
N LEU A 1162 41.49 28.86 -2.42
CA LEU A 1162 42.29 29.11 -3.63
C LEU A 1162 42.99 27.84 -4.13
N ARG A 1163 43.30 26.91 -3.21
CA ARG A 1163 43.80 25.56 -3.51
C ARG A 1163 43.67 24.64 -2.30
N VAL A 1164 43.75 23.33 -2.55
CA VAL A 1164 43.99 22.32 -1.50
C VAL A 1164 45.51 22.22 -1.24
N PRO A 1165 45.96 22.10 0.02
CA PRO A 1165 47.37 21.80 0.36
C PRO A 1165 47.82 20.37 0.04
N ASP A 1166 49.12 20.19 -0.20
CA ASP A 1166 49.72 18.86 -0.36
C ASP A 1166 49.83 18.12 0.99
N GLU A 1167 49.87 16.77 0.97
CA GLU A 1167 49.88 15.83 2.12
C GLU A 1167 51.13 15.88 3.04
N GLY A 1168 51.88 16.99 2.99
CA GLY A 1168 53.05 17.24 3.83
C GLY A 1168 53.50 18.70 3.82
N GLU A 1169 52.64 19.61 3.35
CA GLU A 1169 52.91 21.05 3.33
C GLU A 1169 52.74 21.66 4.73
N SER A 1170 53.64 22.56 5.13
CA SER A 1170 53.54 23.30 6.38
C SER A 1170 52.81 24.63 6.16
N LEU A 1171 51.67 24.78 6.83
CA LEU A 1171 50.78 25.93 6.64
C LEU A 1171 51.00 27.00 7.71
N ARG A 1172 51.16 28.23 7.27
CA ARG A 1172 51.25 29.42 8.14
C ARG A 1172 49.97 30.22 8.03
N LEU A 1173 49.47 30.75 9.13
CA LEU A 1173 48.32 31.66 9.13
C LEU A 1173 48.61 32.97 9.85
N ARG A 1174 47.97 34.05 9.39
CA ARG A 1174 47.91 35.35 10.07
C ARG A 1174 46.46 35.71 10.34
N SER A 1175 46.16 36.15 11.57
CA SER A 1175 44.94 36.87 11.92
C SER A 1175 45.28 38.31 12.33
N VAL A 1176 44.40 39.26 12.00
CA VAL A 1176 44.50 40.66 12.45
C VAL A 1176 43.11 41.19 12.78
N ILE A 1177 42.95 41.80 13.96
CA ILE A 1177 41.71 42.49 14.35
C ILE A 1177 41.57 43.79 13.54
N THR A 1178 40.41 43.98 12.93
CA THR A 1178 40.10 45.11 12.03
C THR A 1178 39.09 46.07 12.64
N GLU A 1179 38.23 45.60 13.55
CA GLU A 1179 37.21 46.40 14.23
C GLU A 1179 36.83 45.80 15.60
N VAL A 1180 36.39 46.66 16.53
CA VAL A 1180 35.78 46.27 17.81
C VAL A 1180 34.44 47.00 17.92
N LEU A 1181 33.37 46.27 18.23
CA LEU A 1181 31.99 46.76 18.24
C LEU A 1181 31.45 46.89 19.67
N ASP A 1182 30.52 47.84 19.87
CA ASP A 1182 29.96 48.22 21.18
C ASP A 1182 29.23 47.07 21.93
N ASP A 1183 28.89 45.96 21.26
CA ASP A 1183 28.21 44.79 21.85
C ASP A 1183 29.16 43.66 22.28
N GLY A 1184 30.48 43.86 22.20
CA GLY A 1184 31.49 42.85 22.51
C GLY A 1184 31.78 41.87 21.37
N VAL A 1185 31.46 42.24 20.13
CA VAL A 1185 31.94 41.56 18.92
C VAL A 1185 33.24 42.19 18.43
N THR A 1186 34.18 41.35 18.03
CA THR A 1186 35.43 41.74 17.36
C THR A 1186 35.42 41.22 15.93
N THR A 1187 35.86 42.05 14.99
CA THR A 1187 35.97 41.70 13.57
C THR A 1187 37.44 41.45 13.23
N HIS A 1188 37.73 40.35 12.55
CA HIS A 1188 39.08 39.93 12.18
C HIS A 1188 39.16 39.60 10.69
N ASP A 1189 40.33 39.81 10.11
CA ASP A 1189 40.70 39.28 8.80
C ASP A 1189 41.78 38.19 8.98
N VAL A 1190 41.73 37.14 8.17
CA VAL A 1190 42.60 35.96 8.26
C VAL A 1190 43.10 35.52 6.88
N ILE A 1191 44.37 35.09 6.80
CA ILE A 1191 44.94 34.45 5.61
C ILE A 1191 45.78 33.23 6.02
N VAL A 1192 45.67 32.14 5.25
CA VAL A 1192 46.46 30.92 5.35
C VAL A 1192 47.30 30.76 4.09
N VAL A 1193 48.59 30.46 4.23
CA VAL A 1193 49.56 30.31 3.13
C VAL A 1193 50.40 29.04 3.28
N GLY A 1194 50.89 28.54 2.15
CA GLY A 1194 51.83 27.43 2.06
C GLY A 1194 53.28 27.77 2.39
N ASP A 1195 54.19 26.81 2.20
CA ASP A 1195 55.63 27.00 2.43
C ASP A 1195 56.29 27.96 1.43
N ASP A 1196 55.71 28.14 0.23
CA ASP A 1196 56.19 29.03 -0.83
C ASP A 1196 55.57 30.44 -0.81
N ASP A 1197 54.89 30.80 0.28
CA ASP A 1197 54.05 32.01 0.45
C ASP A 1197 52.78 32.04 -0.44
N SER A 1198 52.44 30.97 -1.18
CA SER A 1198 51.20 30.93 -1.97
C SER A 1198 49.96 30.84 -1.06
N PRO A 1199 48.88 31.59 -1.33
CA PRO A 1199 47.70 31.60 -0.49
C PRO A 1199 46.83 30.36 -0.73
N VAL A 1200 46.33 29.79 0.37
CA VAL A 1200 45.49 28.57 0.41
C VAL A 1200 44.03 28.95 0.66
N LEU A 1201 43.80 29.72 1.72
CA LEU A 1201 42.48 30.10 2.20
C LEU A 1201 42.55 31.52 2.78
N ALA A 1202 41.50 32.31 2.58
CA ALA A 1202 41.38 33.62 3.24
C ALA A 1202 39.96 33.85 3.75
N MET A 1203 39.84 34.58 4.86
CA MET A 1203 38.58 34.99 5.46
C MET A 1203 38.61 36.48 5.77
N LYS A 1204 37.51 37.17 5.50
CA LYS A 1204 37.35 38.61 5.70
C LYS A 1204 36.13 38.87 6.56
N GLY A 1205 36.27 39.76 7.53
CA GLY A 1205 35.16 40.10 8.41
C GLY A 1205 34.66 38.91 9.25
N LEU A 1206 35.58 38.08 9.76
CA LEU A 1206 35.29 37.04 10.76
C LEU A 1206 34.88 37.72 12.06
N LYS A 1207 33.62 37.53 12.48
CA LYS A 1207 33.04 38.13 13.68
C LYS A 1207 33.10 37.15 14.84
N LEU A 1208 33.83 37.50 15.90
CA LEU A 1208 33.94 36.73 17.13
C LEU A 1208 33.26 37.49 18.28
N LYS A 1209 32.27 36.87 18.92
CA LYS A 1209 31.49 37.47 20.03
C LYS A 1209 32.01 37.01 21.39
N ALA A 1210 32.24 37.94 22.31
CA ALA A 1210 32.66 37.66 23.67
C ALA A 1210 31.64 36.78 24.43
N MET A 1211 32.15 35.77 25.14
CA MET A 1211 31.38 34.77 25.88
C MET A 1211 31.73 34.74 27.38
N ALA A 1212 33.01 34.78 27.74
CA ALA A 1212 33.47 34.80 29.12
C ALA A 1212 34.76 35.63 29.29
N ILE A 1213 35.01 36.13 30.50
CA ILE A 1213 36.24 36.88 30.81
C ILE A 1213 37.41 35.88 30.94
N VAL A 1214 38.54 36.17 30.30
CA VAL A 1214 39.78 35.38 30.44
C VAL A 1214 40.31 35.54 31.87
N GLN A 1215 40.49 34.41 32.56
CA GLN A 1215 40.96 34.36 33.95
C GLN A 1215 42.38 34.96 34.07
N ASP A 1216 42.68 35.59 35.20
CA ASP A 1216 43.96 36.32 35.39
C ASP A 1216 45.22 35.47 35.22
N ASN A 1217 45.12 34.14 35.41
CA ASN A 1217 46.18 33.16 35.15
C ASN A 1217 46.29 32.69 33.69
N GLN A 1218 45.25 32.88 32.88
CA GLN A 1218 45.24 32.56 31.45
C GLN A 1218 45.63 33.75 30.57
N ARG A 1219 45.52 34.99 31.06
CA ARG A 1219 45.93 36.22 30.37
C ARG A 1219 47.40 36.19 29.94
N PHE A 1220 47.68 36.78 28.78
CA PHE A 1220 49.00 36.81 28.15
C PHE A 1220 49.22 38.11 27.37
N SER A 1221 50.39 38.29 26.77
CA SER A 1221 50.59 39.22 25.66
C SER A 1221 51.73 38.72 24.76
N LEU A 1222 51.58 38.89 23.45
CA LEU A 1222 52.51 38.38 22.45
C LEU A 1222 53.64 39.37 22.16
N GLN A 1223 54.84 38.85 21.89
CA GLN A 1223 55.93 39.69 21.36
C GLN A 1223 55.62 40.07 19.91
N ARG A 1224 55.64 41.38 19.60
CA ARG A 1224 55.14 41.90 18.32
C ARG A 1224 56.23 42.34 17.34
N THR A 1225 55.97 42.08 16.06
CA THR A 1225 56.63 42.76 14.92
C THR A 1225 55.61 43.50 14.07
N ASN A 1226 56.00 44.63 13.49
CA ASN A 1226 55.17 45.40 12.55
C ASN A 1226 54.79 44.54 11.32
N ILE A 1227 53.59 44.77 10.81
CA ILE A 1227 52.97 44.07 9.66
C ILE A 1227 53.66 44.42 8.34
#